data_AF-A0A8C3RD26-F1
#
_entry.id   AF-A0A8C3RD26-F1
#
_cell.length_a   1.000
_cell.length_b   1.000
_cell.length_c   1.000
_cell.angle_alpha   90.00
_cell.angle_beta   90.00
_cell.angle_gamma   90.00
#
_symmetry.space_group_name_H-M   'P 1'
#
loop_
_entity.id
_entity.type
_entity.pdbx_description
1 polymer ?
#
loop_
_entity_poly.entity_id
_entity_poly.type
_entity_poly.pdbx_seq_one_letter_code
_entity_poly.pdbx_strand_id
1 'polypeptide(L)'
;MQEAIAITEQPVSVSVPVGYSFTLRCRAQGRTSLQYQWFCQYQSDCRLIPGATSQDLPIIAEQTQLYTCRVNDLHRNAVFSDWVKVEVHQCVARGLPPQLWQGEPVIVLNPSEQRVEVGQPLQLQCAAMGVPAPSYQWYRNGNLLEHQKRKKLWITHTKVSDSGTYLCCASNRHGEHWTNAVDVHIGTCGSGKFFATGKIALLVGNNRYQHHPNLMAPVRDVFELSHLLKHLGFQVVSLLDLNKAEMATAVSRFLQLLGKGVYAVFYYAGHGYEHLGRNYMVPVDAPQPYAPENCISVQKILQKMQQQQTALNIILLDTCRKWYNPGCALSQVQPLEPWGNTVYGYSTSEDAEAYELQDGEFSSGIFMKYLKKHILQEKKVTHMLEDVLEDIGRDPLVTGKQVMEIKHTLKEARSLTDPICPSGAATEHWGRGQELPSKTVTFPCGARVELHFLRLFSNLMFVCAKPQPPLAHITDPQLLLHQLAETDDVAIQRESCLDHVETLLASVYKREELDCVFQLCALQKIQTDVVLQLDLHYIRPSTKQRTCESLQMTLHKSLLRQFFSQRNDSQADSQRAPARPGGVCLQDALVLSTDPKGQGPLSTGSGHSLPSSTPSAFSSEPEENDESDLGELCLAPLRAGPEQDGP
;
A
#
# COMPACT_ATOMS: atom_id res chain seq x y z
N MET A 1 48.10 14.29 57.72
CA MET A 1 47.61 14.83 56.43
C MET A 1 46.41 15.70 56.73
N GLN A 2 46.45 16.99 56.40
CA GLN A 2 45.31 17.92 56.53
C GLN A 2 44.30 17.61 55.42
N GLU A 3 43.02 17.48 55.75
CA GLU A 3 41.95 17.44 54.74
C GLU A 3 41.76 18.86 54.17
N ALA A 4 42.00 18.99 52.87
CA ALA A 4 41.81 20.23 52.11
C ALA A 4 40.31 20.53 51.91
N ILE A 5 39.98 21.76 51.49
CA ILE A 5 38.62 22.16 51.09
C ILE A 5 38.13 21.18 50.01
N ALA A 6 36.97 20.56 50.23
CA ALA A 6 36.36 19.63 49.29
C ALA A 6 34.96 20.10 48.91
N ILE A 7 34.71 20.34 47.61
CA ILE A 7 33.38 20.65 47.11
C ILE A 7 32.56 19.35 47.10
N THR A 8 31.46 19.34 47.85
CA THR A 8 30.56 18.18 48.02
C THR A 8 29.34 18.25 47.10
N GLU A 9 28.96 19.44 46.63
CA GLU A 9 27.92 19.63 45.62
C GLU A 9 28.42 20.64 44.60
N GLN A 10 28.62 20.17 43.36
CA GLN A 10 28.94 21.03 42.22
C GLN A 10 27.65 21.68 41.70
N PRO A 11 27.70 22.92 41.20
CA PRO A 11 26.60 23.46 40.42
C PRO A 11 26.38 22.61 39.18
N VAL A 12 25.16 22.68 38.63
CA VAL A 12 24.81 21.97 37.38
C VAL A 12 24.56 22.95 36.25
N SER A 13 24.91 22.58 35.03
CA SER A 13 24.51 23.33 33.84
C SER A 13 22.99 23.29 33.69
N VAL A 14 22.39 24.34 33.14
CA VAL A 14 20.94 24.53 33.04
C VAL A 14 20.59 25.00 31.64
N SER A 15 19.46 24.54 31.08
CA SER A 15 18.94 25.03 29.80
C SER A 15 17.47 25.41 29.92
N VAL A 16 17.15 26.69 29.83
CA VAL A 16 15.84 27.24 30.24
C VAL A 16 15.41 28.38 29.31
N PRO A 17 14.11 28.76 29.29
CA PRO A 17 13.69 29.94 28.54
C PRO A 17 14.11 31.23 29.24
N VAL A 18 14.11 32.33 28.48
CA VAL A 18 14.30 33.67 29.05
C VAL A 18 13.26 33.98 30.13
N GLY A 19 13.69 34.62 31.22
CA GLY A 19 12.87 34.96 32.38
C GLY A 19 12.66 33.83 33.40
N TYR A 20 13.09 32.60 33.10
CA TYR A 20 12.95 31.48 34.04
C TYR A 20 13.86 31.64 35.26
N SER A 21 13.32 31.42 36.45
CA SER A 21 14.07 31.53 37.70
C SER A 21 14.52 30.16 38.23
N PHE A 22 15.77 30.08 38.67
CA PHE A 22 16.34 28.87 39.27
C PHE A 22 17.48 29.23 40.23
N THR A 23 18.11 28.25 40.86
CA THR A 23 19.22 28.47 41.80
C THR A 23 20.40 27.56 41.46
N LEU A 24 21.58 28.13 41.27
CA LEU A 24 22.83 27.37 41.25
C LEU A 24 23.29 27.13 42.68
N ARG A 25 23.77 25.92 42.98
CA ARG A 25 24.20 25.52 44.32
C ARG A 25 25.65 25.07 44.27
N CYS A 26 26.44 25.53 45.23
CA CYS A 26 27.79 25.05 45.49
C CYS A 26 27.89 24.77 46.99
N ARG A 27 28.18 23.53 47.38
CA ARG A 27 28.40 23.16 48.78
C ARG A 27 29.79 22.59 48.93
N ALA A 28 30.46 22.96 50.00
CA ALA A 28 31.79 22.46 50.30
C ALA A 28 31.94 22.16 51.80
N GLN A 29 32.88 21.28 52.11
CA GLN A 29 33.30 20.95 53.46
C GLN A 29 34.76 21.35 53.66
N GLY A 30 35.07 21.78 54.87
CA GLY A 30 36.40 22.18 55.30
C GLY A 30 36.43 22.31 56.81
N ARG A 31 37.64 22.40 57.39
CA ARG A 31 37.81 22.43 58.86
C ARG A 31 37.46 23.78 59.51
N THR A 32 37.45 24.87 58.73
CA THR A 32 37.09 26.20 59.20
C THR A 32 35.84 26.70 58.50
N SER A 33 35.27 27.80 58.97
CA SER A 33 34.24 28.53 58.26
C SER A 33 34.67 28.82 56.82
N LEU A 34 33.78 28.52 55.87
CA LEU A 34 34.02 28.70 54.44
C LEU A 34 33.33 29.97 53.96
N GLN A 35 33.98 30.65 53.00
CA GLN A 35 33.46 31.82 52.31
C GLN A 35 33.27 31.49 50.84
N TYR A 36 32.15 31.93 50.28
CA TYR A 36 31.79 31.70 48.88
C TYR A 36 31.88 33.02 48.11
N GLN A 37 32.15 32.93 46.82
CA GLN A 37 32.05 34.06 45.89
C GLN A 37 31.78 33.54 44.48
N TRP A 38 30.70 34.01 43.87
CA TRP A 38 30.36 33.64 42.49
C TRP A 38 30.94 34.60 41.45
N PHE A 39 31.23 34.02 40.28
CA PHE A 39 31.72 34.70 39.10
C PHE A 39 30.87 34.29 37.90
N CYS A 40 30.64 35.22 36.97
CA CYS A 40 30.07 34.92 35.66
C CYS A 40 31.09 35.22 34.57
N GLN A 41 30.98 34.50 33.46
CA GLN A 41 31.75 34.75 32.26
C GLN A 41 30.80 34.88 31.08
N TYR A 42 30.91 36.01 30.38
CA TYR A 42 30.29 36.22 29.08
C TYR A 42 31.41 36.43 28.06
N GLN A 43 31.43 35.58 27.03
CA GLN A 43 32.53 35.52 26.07
C GLN A 43 33.87 35.28 26.78
N SER A 44 34.79 36.25 26.74
CA SER A 44 36.13 36.16 27.35
C SER A 44 36.24 36.88 28.70
N ASP A 45 35.24 37.66 29.09
CA ASP A 45 35.28 38.48 30.30
C ASP A 45 34.74 37.71 31.50
N CYS A 46 35.62 37.33 32.43
CA CYS A 46 35.23 36.82 33.73
C CYS A 46 35.02 37.99 34.71
N ARG A 47 33.82 38.07 35.29
CA ARG A 47 33.42 39.16 36.19
C ARG A 47 32.94 38.60 37.52
N LEU A 48 33.32 39.30 38.59
CA LEU A 48 32.79 39.09 39.93
C LEU A 48 31.30 39.46 39.93
N ILE A 49 30.45 38.63 40.55
CA ILE A 49 29.05 39.01 40.83
C ILE A 49 29.01 39.67 42.22
N PRO A 50 28.78 40.99 42.33
CA PRO A 50 28.84 41.68 43.61
C PRO A 50 27.81 41.12 44.60
N GLY A 51 28.23 40.85 45.83
CA GLY A 51 27.35 40.37 46.91
C GLY A 51 26.94 38.90 46.80
N ALA A 52 27.33 38.18 45.76
CA ALA A 52 27.04 36.75 45.59
C ALA A 52 27.99 35.88 46.45
N THR A 53 27.86 35.97 47.77
CA THR A 53 28.72 35.30 48.76
C THR A 53 28.07 34.12 49.48
N SER A 54 26.89 33.71 49.02
CA SER A 54 26.16 32.55 49.52
C SER A 54 26.53 31.27 48.73
N GLN A 55 26.33 30.13 49.39
CA GLN A 55 26.38 28.81 48.77
C GLN A 55 25.30 28.61 47.68
N ASP A 56 24.24 29.41 47.71
CA ASP A 56 23.16 29.44 46.72
C ASP A 56 23.16 30.75 45.94
N LEU A 57 23.12 30.67 44.61
CA LEU A 57 23.01 31.80 43.70
C LEU A 57 21.66 31.73 42.96
N PRO A 58 20.66 32.54 43.34
CA PRO A 58 19.42 32.69 42.58
C PRO A 58 19.70 33.40 41.25
N ILE A 59 19.15 32.88 40.15
CA ILE A 59 19.31 33.43 38.80
C ILE A 59 17.95 33.57 38.15
N ILE A 60 17.72 34.70 37.49
CA ILE A 60 16.69 34.87 36.46
C ILE A 60 17.41 34.81 35.11
N ALA A 61 16.99 33.87 34.26
CA ALA A 61 17.66 33.59 33.00
C ALA A 61 17.47 34.72 31.99
N GLU A 62 18.48 35.57 31.76
CA GLU A 62 18.41 36.65 30.76
C GLU A 62 19.18 36.32 29.49
N GLN A 63 20.38 35.77 29.64
CA GLN A 63 21.29 35.48 28.54
C GLN A 63 22.20 34.29 28.84
N THR A 64 22.72 33.65 27.78
CA THR A 64 23.58 32.48 27.92
C THR A 64 24.95 32.87 28.48
N GLN A 65 25.33 32.30 29.62
CA GLN A 65 26.58 32.60 30.33
C GLN A 65 27.15 31.39 31.06
N LEU A 66 28.43 31.48 31.42
CA LEU A 66 29.11 30.52 32.28
C LEU A 66 29.20 31.05 33.72
N TYR A 67 29.12 30.16 34.70
CA TYR A 67 29.23 30.50 36.12
C TYR A 67 30.19 29.55 36.82
N THR A 68 30.94 30.07 37.80
CA THR A 68 31.75 29.28 38.74
C THR A 68 31.68 29.90 40.13
N CYS A 69 31.85 29.08 41.15
CA CYS A 69 31.91 29.49 42.54
C CYS A 69 33.31 29.26 43.10
N ARG A 70 33.91 30.29 43.70
CA ARG A 70 35.12 30.15 44.51
C ARG A 70 34.73 29.90 45.95
N VAL A 71 35.32 28.88 46.55
CA VAL A 71 35.21 28.60 47.99
C VAL A 71 36.58 28.80 48.62
N ASN A 72 36.67 29.62 49.67
CA ASN A 72 37.90 29.82 50.42
C ASN A 72 37.71 29.63 51.93
N ASP A 73 38.78 29.19 52.59
CA ASP A 73 38.82 29.05 54.05
C ASP A 73 39.39 30.32 54.73
N LEU A 74 39.52 30.29 56.07
CA LEU A 74 40.11 31.40 56.83
C LEU A 74 41.63 31.55 56.62
N HIS A 75 42.29 30.53 56.08
CA HIS A 75 43.72 30.51 55.76
C HIS A 75 44.01 30.92 54.30
N ARG A 76 42.99 31.39 53.57
CA ARG A 76 43.06 31.82 52.16
C ARG A 76 43.39 30.70 51.17
N ASN A 77 43.22 29.43 51.55
CA ASN A 77 43.16 28.35 50.57
C ASN A 77 41.88 28.51 49.76
N ALA A 78 41.94 28.34 48.43
CA ALA A 78 40.80 28.53 47.55
C ALA A 78 40.67 27.38 46.56
N VAL A 79 39.43 26.92 46.36
CA VAL A 79 39.05 25.93 45.34
C VAL A 79 37.90 26.52 44.53
N PHE A 80 37.88 26.24 43.23
CA PHE A 80 36.80 26.65 42.33
C PHE A 80 35.91 25.46 42.00
N SER A 81 34.62 25.71 41.89
CA SER A 81 33.66 24.76 41.31
C SER A 81 33.93 24.58 39.83
N ASP A 82 33.35 23.52 39.26
CA ASP A 82 33.30 23.38 37.81
C ASP A 82 32.55 24.57 37.20
N TRP A 83 32.97 24.93 35.99
CA TRP A 83 32.24 25.91 35.19
C TRP A 83 30.94 25.28 34.68
N VAL A 84 29.82 25.93 34.97
CA VAL A 84 28.50 25.51 34.48
C VAL A 84 27.94 26.50 33.50
N LYS A 85 27.28 25.98 32.47
CA LYS A 85 26.62 26.82 31.46
C LYS A 85 25.15 26.96 31.79
N VAL A 86 24.69 28.20 31.86
CA VAL A 86 23.27 28.55 31.82
C VAL A 86 22.95 28.92 30.38
N GLU A 87 22.25 28.05 29.67
CA GLU A 87 21.82 28.28 28.29
C GLU A 87 20.38 28.80 28.25
N VAL A 88 20.20 29.97 27.63
CA VAL A 88 18.93 30.69 27.60
C VAL A 88 18.35 30.68 26.20
N HIS A 89 17.12 30.18 26.07
CA HIS A 89 16.36 30.12 24.81
C HIS A 89 15.41 31.32 24.69
N GLN A 90 15.60 32.18 23.69
CA GLN A 90 14.79 33.41 23.52
C GLN A 90 13.46 33.19 22.79
N CYS A 91 13.37 32.16 21.93
CA CYS A 91 12.21 31.92 21.06
C CYS A 91 11.46 30.64 21.47
N VAL A 92 11.05 30.54 22.73
CA VAL A 92 10.24 29.41 23.22
C VAL A 92 8.75 29.76 23.12
N ALA A 93 7.93 28.81 22.65
CA ALA A 93 6.48 29.01 22.50
C ALA A 93 5.79 29.34 23.86
N ARG A 94 4.71 30.13 23.82
CA ARG A 94 3.91 30.42 25.03
C ARG A 94 3.38 29.12 25.64
N GLY A 95 3.55 28.94 26.95
CA GLY A 95 3.09 27.75 27.69
C GLY A 95 4.18 26.72 28.03
N LEU A 96 5.43 26.99 27.65
CA LEU A 96 6.60 26.21 28.05
C LEU A 96 7.49 27.01 29.04
N PRO A 97 8.03 26.36 30.09
CA PRO A 97 7.72 25.01 30.56
C PRO A 97 6.35 24.94 31.27
N PRO A 98 5.78 23.73 31.49
CA PRO A 98 4.57 23.54 32.28
C PRO A 98 4.66 24.16 33.69
N GLN A 99 3.53 24.51 34.30
CA GLN A 99 3.47 25.14 35.65
C GLN A 99 4.15 24.30 36.76
N LEU A 100 4.24 22.98 36.57
CA LEU A 100 4.81 22.03 37.54
C LEU A 100 6.12 21.37 37.05
N TRP A 101 6.81 21.98 36.08
CA TRP A 101 8.05 21.45 35.52
C TRP A 101 9.14 21.28 36.57
N GLN A 102 9.67 20.06 36.71
CA GLN A 102 10.68 19.69 37.70
C GLN A 102 12.11 19.69 37.13
N GLY A 103 12.26 20.08 35.87
CA GLY A 103 13.55 20.13 35.17
C GLY A 103 13.79 18.95 34.23
N GLU A 104 12.81 18.09 34.00
CA GLU A 104 12.85 17.03 32.98
C GLU A 104 13.04 17.59 31.56
N PRO A 105 13.62 16.83 30.60
CA PRO A 105 13.90 17.34 29.27
C PRO A 105 12.63 17.69 28.49
N VAL A 106 12.61 18.87 27.87
CA VAL A 106 11.51 19.29 26.98
C VAL A 106 12.06 19.78 25.65
N ILE A 107 11.71 19.12 24.55
CA ILE A 107 12.15 19.51 23.20
C ILE A 107 11.56 20.88 22.85
N VAL A 108 12.43 21.83 22.50
CA VAL A 108 12.06 23.17 22.02
C VAL A 108 12.40 23.40 20.56
N LEU A 109 13.24 22.54 19.98
CA LEU A 109 13.55 22.56 18.56
C LEU A 109 13.66 21.12 18.04
N ASN A 110 12.77 20.77 17.12
CA ASN A 110 12.84 19.52 16.37
C ASN A 110 13.75 19.67 15.14
N PRO A 111 14.42 18.61 14.68
CA PRO A 111 15.13 18.62 13.42
C PRO A 111 14.16 18.71 12.24
N SER A 112 14.65 19.20 11.09
CA SER A 112 13.85 19.40 9.88
C SER A 112 14.28 18.45 8.76
N GLU A 113 13.33 18.03 7.92
CA GLU A 113 13.58 17.13 6.80
C GLU A 113 14.54 17.77 5.79
N GLN A 114 15.47 16.97 5.25
CA GLN A 114 16.48 17.46 4.33
C GLN A 114 16.73 16.48 3.19
N ARG A 115 16.92 17.04 1.99
CA ARG A 115 17.42 16.33 0.81
C ARG A 115 18.82 16.87 0.51
N VAL A 116 19.83 16.02 0.58
CA VAL A 116 21.24 16.43 0.48
C VAL A 116 21.93 15.64 -0.62
N GLU A 117 22.78 16.32 -1.40
CA GLU A 117 23.58 15.65 -2.41
C GLU A 117 24.64 14.74 -1.80
N VAL A 118 24.98 13.63 -2.47
CA VAL A 118 26.13 12.80 -2.08
C VAL A 118 27.40 13.65 -2.05
N GLY A 119 28.12 13.61 -0.93
CA GLY A 119 29.36 14.35 -0.70
C GLY A 119 29.18 15.74 -0.11
N GLN A 120 27.96 16.29 -0.08
CA GLN A 120 27.64 17.57 0.56
C GLN A 120 27.46 17.42 2.08
N PRO A 121 27.60 18.49 2.86
CA PRO A 121 27.40 18.41 4.31
C PRO A 121 25.91 18.32 4.69
N LEU A 122 25.59 17.42 5.63
CA LEU A 122 24.28 17.36 6.30
C LEU A 122 24.40 17.93 7.71
N GLN A 123 23.45 18.81 8.08
CA GLN A 123 23.34 19.35 9.44
C GLN A 123 21.92 19.17 9.96
N LEU A 124 21.74 18.31 10.98
CA LEU A 124 20.51 18.27 11.76
C LEU A 124 20.73 18.94 13.12
N GLN A 125 19.68 19.56 13.67
CA GLN A 125 19.74 20.25 14.94
C GLN A 125 18.52 19.90 15.81
N CYS A 126 18.79 19.66 17.09
CA CYS A 126 17.80 19.50 18.14
C CYS A 126 18.17 20.40 19.31
N ALA A 127 17.17 20.96 20.00
CA ALA A 127 17.37 21.66 21.26
C ALA A 127 16.28 21.29 22.26
N ALA A 128 16.67 21.25 23.53
CA ALA A 128 15.80 20.89 24.64
C ALA A 128 16.12 21.77 25.85
N MET A 129 15.10 22.04 26.66
CA MET A 129 15.23 22.62 27.99
C MET A 129 15.39 21.50 29.03
N GLY A 130 15.98 21.82 30.19
CA GLY A 130 16.21 20.88 31.29
C GLY A 130 16.99 21.52 32.44
N VAL A 131 16.69 21.07 33.66
CA VAL A 131 17.44 21.37 34.89
C VAL A 131 17.77 20.03 35.58
N PRO A 132 18.94 19.41 35.32
CA PRO A 132 20.11 19.91 34.59
C PRO A 132 19.93 19.98 33.08
N ALA A 133 20.79 20.73 32.41
CA ALA A 133 20.88 20.79 30.95
C ALA A 133 20.96 19.36 30.37
N PRO A 134 20.09 19.01 29.39
CA PRO A 134 20.06 17.66 28.85
C PRO A 134 21.34 17.30 28.07
N SER A 135 21.74 16.03 28.15
CA SER A 135 22.62 15.38 27.18
C SER A 135 21.84 14.93 25.95
N TYR A 136 22.51 14.81 24.80
CA TYR A 136 21.86 14.42 23.54
C TYR A 136 22.45 13.12 23.02
N GLN A 137 21.64 12.36 22.29
CA GLN A 137 22.08 11.17 21.57
C GLN A 137 21.25 11.01 20.29
N TRP A 138 21.92 10.90 19.14
CA TRP A 138 21.27 10.70 17.85
C TRP A 138 21.14 9.24 17.47
N TYR A 139 20.08 8.94 16.71
CA TYR A 139 19.76 7.63 16.15
C TYR A 139 19.43 7.74 14.67
N ARG A 140 19.74 6.70 13.90
CA ARG A 140 19.39 6.55 12.48
C ARG A 140 18.76 5.19 12.24
N ASN A 141 17.54 5.17 11.71
CA ASN A 141 16.75 3.95 11.47
C ASN A 141 16.67 3.06 12.73
N GLY A 142 16.49 3.67 13.90
CA GLY A 142 16.48 3.00 15.21
C GLY A 142 17.86 2.63 15.78
N ASN A 143 18.95 2.78 15.02
CA ASN A 143 20.30 2.43 15.48
C ASN A 143 21.02 3.62 16.12
N LEU A 144 21.76 3.34 17.19
CA LEU A 144 22.57 4.31 17.92
C LEU A 144 23.73 4.83 17.07
N LEU A 145 23.88 6.16 17.00
CA LEU A 145 25.07 6.79 16.43
C LEU A 145 26.07 7.11 17.55
N GLU A 146 26.97 6.17 17.87
CA GLU A 146 27.79 6.15 19.10
C GLU A 146 28.54 7.46 19.45
N HIS A 147 28.94 8.23 18.43
CA HIS A 147 29.72 9.45 18.61
C HIS A 147 28.92 10.75 18.44
N GLN A 148 27.62 10.65 18.23
CA GLN A 148 26.75 11.79 17.93
C GLN A 148 25.96 12.21 19.16
N LYS A 149 26.65 12.88 20.09
CA LYS A 149 26.12 13.30 21.41
C LYS A 149 25.87 14.80 21.57
N ARG A 150 25.87 15.54 20.46
CA ARG A 150 25.73 17.00 20.45
C ARG A 150 24.35 17.40 19.96
N LYS A 151 23.94 18.64 20.28
CA LYS A 151 22.71 19.28 19.77
C LYS A 151 22.64 19.29 18.24
N LYS A 152 23.79 19.37 17.59
CA LYS A 152 23.93 19.34 16.14
C LYS A 152 24.60 18.04 15.72
N LEU A 153 23.94 17.32 14.81
CA LEU A 153 24.55 16.23 14.06
C LEU A 153 25.14 16.82 12.79
N TRP A 154 26.43 16.55 12.55
CA TRP A 154 27.14 17.02 11.36
C TRP A 154 27.75 15.83 10.62
N ILE A 155 27.38 15.64 9.36
CA ILE A 155 28.02 14.71 8.45
C ILE A 155 28.70 15.55 7.38
N THR A 156 30.04 15.54 7.33
CA THR A 156 30.83 16.40 6.44
C THR A 156 30.71 16.00 4.97
N HIS A 157 30.73 14.71 4.70
CA HIS A 157 30.61 14.12 3.37
C HIS A 157 29.59 13.00 3.43
N THR A 158 28.37 13.32 3.02
CA THR A 158 27.24 12.38 3.01
C THR A 158 27.45 11.25 2.02
N LYS A 159 27.07 10.04 2.43
CA LYS A 159 26.98 8.86 1.58
C LYS A 159 25.51 8.47 1.42
N VAL A 160 25.17 7.73 0.37
CA VAL A 160 23.80 7.21 0.17
C VAL A 160 23.32 6.41 1.40
N SER A 161 24.24 5.67 2.03
CA SER A 161 24.01 4.92 3.28
C SER A 161 23.63 5.78 4.48
N ASP A 162 23.80 7.11 4.38
CA ASP A 162 23.40 8.04 5.42
C ASP A 162 21.94 8.49 5.29
N SER A 163 21.22 8.05 4.25
CA SER A 163 19.77 8.24 4.15
C SER A 163 19.04 7.45 5.24
N GLY A 164 17.93 7.98 5.70
CA GLY A 164 17.07 7.30 6.66
C GLY A 164 16.33 8.26 7.59
N THR A 165 15.66 7.68 8.57
CA THR A 165 14.91 8.40 9.59
C THR A 165 15.81 8.69 10.78
N TYR A 166 15.93 9.96 11.15
CA TYR A 166 16.74 10.44 12.25
C TYR A 166 15.87 10.86 13.44
N LEU A 167 16.36 10.57 14.64
CA LEU A 167 15.75 10.94 15.92
C LEU A 167 16.86 11.41 16.87
N CYS A 168 16.53 12.34 17.75
CA CYS A 168 17.40 12.75 18.84
C CYS A 168 16.70 12.52 20.18
N CYS A 169 17.39 11.88 21.11
CA CYS A 169 16.97 11.74 22.49
C CYS A 169 17.70 12.79 23.33
N ALA A 170 16.95 13.60 24.08
CA ALA A 170 17.46 14.51 25.09
C ALA A 170 17.18 13.93 26.48
N SER A 171 18.22 13.74 27.29
CA SER A 171 18.10 13.08 28.60
C SER A 171 18.81 13.82 29.72
N ASN A 172 18.27 13.76 30.93
CA ASN A 172 18.95 14.15 32.16
C ASN A 172 18.52 13.23 33.31
N ARG A 173 18.92 13.53 34.55
CA ARG A 173 18.58 12.70 35.72
C ARG A 173 17.08 12.58 36.02
N HIS A 174 16.23 13.44 35.44
CA HIS A 174 14.78 13.45 35.64
C HIS A 174 14.02 12.69 34.53
N GLY A 175 14.69 12.25 33.46
CA GLY A 175 14.08 11.46 32.40
C GLY A 175 14.66 11.76 31.02
N GLU A 176 13.92 11.35 29.99
CA GLU A 176 14.26 11.56 28.59
C GLU A 176 13.06 12.01 27.75
N HIS A 177 13.33 12.73 26.67
CA HIS A 177 12.33 13.17 25.70
C HIS A 177 12.93 13.09 24.29
N TRP A 178 12.16 12.51 23.38
CA TRP A 178 12.54 12.29 21.99
C TRP A 178 12.00 13.39 21.07
N THR A 179 12.76 13.74 20.04
CA THR A 179 12.26 14.57 18.94
C THR A 179 11.27 13.82 18.07
N ASN A 180 10.56 14.54 17.20
CA ASN A 180 9.90 13.94 16.06
C ASN A 180 10.91 13.24 15.15
N ALA A 181 10.49 12.14 14.53
CA ALA A 181 11.24 11.45 13.50
C ALA A 181 11.32 12.33 12.25
N VAL A 182 12.50 12.40 11.64
CA VAL A 182 12.74 13.23 10.45
C VAL A 182 13.42 12.42 9.35
N ASP A 183 12.89 12.45 8.14
CA ASP A 183 13.46 11.72 7.01
C ASP A 183 14.53 12.57 6.31
N VAL A 184 15.72 11.98 6.13
CA VAL A 184 16.81 12.55 5.36
C VAL A 184 17.09 11.67 4.15
N HIS A 185 17.12 12.30 2.98
CA HIS A 185 17.40 11.64 1.72
C HIS A 185 18.73 12.13 1.15
N ILE A 186 19.66 11.20 0.90
CA ILE A 186 20.94 11.48 0.27
C ILE A 186 21.01 10.80 -1.09
N GLY A 187 21.17 11.60 -2.14
CA GLY A 187 21.19 11.13 -3.52
C GLY A 187 21.84 12.15 -4.45
N THR A 188 22.05 11.81 -5.72
CA THR A 188 22.54 12.78 -6.71
C THR A 188 21.41 13.78 -7.00
N CYS A 189 21.54 15.01 -6.53
CA CYS A 189 20.67 16.09 -6.98
C CYS A 189 21.17 16.51 -8.37
N GLY A 190 20.70 15.76 -9.36
CA GLY A 190 20.79 16.08 -10.77
C GLY A 190 19.44 15.74 -11.37
N SER A 191 18.57 16.75 -11.49
CA SER A 191 17.18 16.73 -11.99
C SER A 191 16.13 16.11 -11.04
N GLY A 192 15.00 16.79 -10.88
CA GLY A 192 13.88 16.44 -10.00
C GLY A 192 13.09 15.18 -10.43
N LYS A 193 13.75 14.04 -10.52
CA LYS A 193 13.12 12.74 -10.76
C LYS A 193 12.75 12.11 -9.42
N PHE A 194 11.47 11.80 -9.26
CA PHE A 194 10.99 11.07 -8.09
C PHE A 194 11.24 9.57 -8.29
N PHE A 195 11.10 8.79 -7.22
CA PHE A 195 11.24 7.34 -7.27
C PHE A 195 10.01 6.68 -6.64
N ALA A 196 9.66 5.51 -7.18
CA ALA A 196 8.66 4.62 -6.60
C ALA A 196 9.36 3.49 -5.82
N THR A 197 8.80 3.05 -4.69
CA THR A 197 9.28 1.80 -4.03
C THR A 197 8.81 0.55 -4.77
N GLY A 198 7.71 0.67 -5.51
CA GLY A 198 7.16 -0.33 -6.42
C GLY A 198 6.12 0.32 -7.33
N LYS A 199 5.81 -0.33 -8.44
CA LYS A 199 4.79 0.14 -9.40
C LYS A 199 3.81 -0.99 -9.67
N ILE A 200 2.55 -0.82 -9.24
CA ILE A 200 1.52 -1.85 -9.31
C ILE A 200 0.31 -1.30 -10.06
N ALA A 201 -0.27 -2.10 -10.98
CA ALA A 201 -1.46 -1.72 -11.71
C ALA A 201 -2.52 -2.83 -11.75
N LEU A 202 -3.78 -2.47 -11.53
CA LEU A 202 -4.95 -3.30 -11.78
C LEU A 202 -5.80 -2.67 -12.88
N LEU A 203 -6.00 -3.40 -13.97
CA LEU A 203 -6.80 -3.00 -15.13
C LEU A 203 -7.97 -3.98 -15.26
N VAL A 204 -9.20 -3.46 -15.31
CA VAL A 204 -10.42 -4.25 -15.48
C VAL A 204 -11.19 -3.74 -16.70
N GLY A 205 -11.53 -4.65 -17.61
CA GLY A 205 -12.33 -4.36 -18.81
C GLY A 205 -13.58 -5.22 -18.84
N ASN A 206 -14.74 -4.61 -18.60
CA ASN A 206 -16.02 -5.31 -18.66
C ASN A 206 -16.71 -5.00 -19.99
N ASN A 207 -16.99 -6.06 -20.75
CA ASN A 207 -17.48 -5.98 -22.12
C ASN A 207 -18.80 -6.75 -22.30
N ARG A 208 -18.89 -7.95 -21.74
CA ARG A 208 -19.99 -8.91 -21.94
C ARG A 208 -20.97 -8.90 -20.77
N TYR A 209 -21.91 -7.96 -20.80
CA TYR A 209 -22.92 -7.80 -19.77
C TYR A 209 -24.09 -8.76 -19.97
N GLN A 210 -24.57 -9.36 -18.89
CA GLN A 210 -25.68 -10.32 -18.93
C GLN A 210 -27.04 -9.63 -19.13
N HIS A 211 -27.19 -8.43 -18.56
CA HIS A 211 -28.46 -7.70 -18.51
C HIS A 211 -28.36 -6.27 -19.07
N HIS A 212 -27.24 -5.90 -19.69
CA HIS A 212 -26.99 -4.56 -20.22
C HIS A 212 -26.34 -4.65 -21.61
N PRO A 213 -26.33 -3.57 -22.41
CA PRO A 213 -25.68 -3.59 -23.72
C PRO A 213 -24.20 -3.95 -23.62
N ASN A 214 -23.73 -4.82 -24.52
CA ASN A 214 -22.32 -5.16 -24.62
C ASN A 214 -21.53 -4.00 -25.22
N LEU A 215 -20.28 -3.89 -24.80
CA LEU A 215 -19.30 -2.93 -25.32
C LEU A 215 -18.36 -3.63 -26.30
N MET A 216 -17.43 -2.90 -26.91
CA MET A 216 -16.45 -3.47 -27.85
C MET A 216 -15.00 -3.03 -27.55
N ALA A 217 -14.81 -1.81 -27.09
CA ALA A 217 -13.51 -1.21 -26.81
C ALA A 217 -12.76 -1.74 -25.56
N PRO A 218 -13.41 -2.12 -24.43
CA PRO A 218 -12.71 -2.42 -23.18
C PRO A 218 -11.61 -3.48 -23.31
N VAL A 219 -11.81 -4.50 -24.15
CA VAL A 219 -10.82 -5.56 -24.40
C VAL A 219 -9.53 -4.98 -24.96
N ARG A 220 -9.63 -4.16 -26.01
CA ARG A 220 -8.47 -3.54 -26.65
C ARG A 220 -7.82 -2.51 -25.75
N ASP A 221 -8.60 -1.71 -25.05
CA ASP A 221 -8.06 -0.62 -24.24
C ASP A 221 -7.26 -1.15 -23.05
N VAL A 222 -7.77 -2.17 -22.37
CA VAL A 222 -7.02 -2.87 -21.31
C VAL A 222 -5.76 -3.53 -21.84
N PHE A 223 -5.82 -4.13 -23.04
CA PHE A 223 -4.66 -4.75 -23.67
C PHE A 223 -3.55 -3.71 -23.96
N GLU A 224 -3.90 -2.61 -24.63
CA GLU A 224 -2.95 -1.55 -24.99
C GLU A 224 -2.33 -0.92 -23.75
N LEU A 225 -3.14 -0.55 -22.75
CA LEU A 225 -2.65 0.05 -21.52
C LEU A 225 -1.76 -0.91 -20.71
N SER A 226 -2.12 -2.20 -20.67
CA SER A 226 -1.32 -3.21 -19.97
C SER A 226 0.10 -3.26 -20.51
N HIS A 227 0.26 -3.25 -21.85
CA HIS A 227 1.56 -3.28 -22.50
C HIS A 227 2.37 -2.00 -22.20
N LEU A 228 1.74 -0.84 -22.27
CA LEU A 228 2.39 0.46 -22.00
C LEU A 228 2.86 0.56 -20.55
N LEU A 229 2.04 0.16 -19.58
CA LEU A 229 2.42 0.19 -18.17
C LEU A 229 3.51 -0.83 -17.84
N LYS A 230 3.49 -2.03 -18.46
CA LYS A 230 4.61 -3.00 -18.35
C LYS A 230 5.92 -2.40 -18.85
N HIS A 231 5.91 -1.64 -19.96
CA HIS A 231 7.09 -0.93 -20.46
C HIS A 231 7.64 0.07 -19.41
N LEU A 232 6.75 0.71 -18.66
CA LEU A 232 7.09 1.65 -17.58
C LEU A 232 7.51 0.96 -16.26
N GLY A 233 7.62 -0.37 -16.25
CA GLY A 233 8.05 -1.17 -15.10
C GLY A 233 6.95 -1.48 -14.10
N PHE A 234 5.67 -1.31 -14.45
CA PHE A 234 4.57 -1.73 -13.59
C PHE A 234 4.40 -3.25 -13.58
N GLN A 235 4.09 -3.80 -12.41
CA GLN A 235 3.51 -5.12 -12.27
C GLN A 235 2.00 -5.00 -12.53
N VAL A 236 1.57 -5.48 -13.70
CA VAL A 236 0.21 -5.27 -14.21
C VAL A 236 -0.60 -6.54 -14.13
N VAL A 237 -1.82 -6.42 -13.60
CA VAL A 237 -2.85 -7.45 -13.71
C VAL A 237 -4.01 -6.87 -14.50
N SER A 238 -4.21 -7.44 -15.70
CA SER A 238 -5.33 -7.13 -16.58
C SER A 238 -6.38 -8.25 -16.51
N LEU A 239 -7.65 -7.89 -16.35
CA LEU A 239 -8.77 -8.84 -16.21
C LEU A 239 -9.95 -8.40 -17.09
N LEU A 240 -10.63 -9.37 -17.69
CA LEU A 240 -11.82 -9.14 -18.52
C LEU A 240 -13.08 -9.76 -17.91
N ASP A 241 -14.22 -9.11 -18.16
CA ASP A 241 -15.58 -9.62 -17.91
C ASP A 241 -15.78 -10.20 -16.51
N LEU A 242 -15.53 -9.37 -15.49
CA LEU A 242 -15.61 -9.76 -14.09
C LEU A 242 -17.01 -9.54 -13.51
N ASN A 243 -17.50 -10.54 -12.78
CA ASN A 243 -18.69 -10.39 -11.94
C ASN A 243 -18.37 -9.61 -10.66
N LYS A 244 -19.39 -9.25 -9.87
CA LYS A 244 -19.21 -8.43 -8.67
C LYS A 244 -18.23 -9.04 -7.66
N ALA A 245 -18.36 -10.33 -7.38
CA ALA A 245 -17.51 -11.05 -6.43
C ALA A 245 -16.05 -11.14 -6.90
N GLU A 246 -15.85 -11.35 -8.20
CA GLU A 246 -14.55 -11.40 -8.85
C GLU A 246 -13.87 -10.02 -8.85
N MET A 247 -14.61 -8.94 -9.15
CA MET A 247 -14.11 -7.57 -9.03
C MET A 247 -13.68 -7.25 -7.60
N ALA A 248 -14.51 -7.57 -6.61
CA ALA A 248 -14.19 -7.36 -5.20
C ALA A 248 -12.92 -8.13 -4.78
N THR A 249 -12.79 -9.37 -5.23
CA THR A 249 -11.60 -10.20 -5.00
C THR A 249 -10.36 -9.59 -5.65
N ALA A 250 -10.45 -9.16 -6.91
CA ALA A 250 -9.33 -8.55 -7.63
C ALA A 250 -8.86 -7.23 -6.97
N VAL A 251 -9.82 -6.39 -6.55
CA VAL A 251 -9.54 -5.15 -5.82
C VAL A 251 -8.88 -5.44 -4.46
N SER A 252 -9.41 -6.37 -3.68
CA SER A 252 -8.82 -6.77 -2.39
C SER A 252 -7.36 -7.17 -2.55
N ARG A 253 -7.09 -8.00 -3.54
CA ARG A 253 -5.76 -8.47 -3.91
C ARG A 253 -4.81 -7.36 -4.35
N PHE A 254 -5.29 -6.45 -5.19
CA PHE A 254 -4.53 -5.28 -5.60
C PHE A 254 -4.11 -4.44 -4.38
N LEU A 255 -5.03 -4.19 -3.45
CA LEU A 255 -4.77 -3.40 -2.26
C LEU A 255 -3.74 -4.04 -1.33
N GLN A 256 -3.69 -5.37 -1.23
CA GLN A 256 -2.73 -6.10 -0.39
C GLN A 256 -1.27 -5.93 -0.81
N LEU A 257 -1.00 -5.46 -2.02
CA LEU A 257 0.36 -5.29 -2.56
C LEU A 257 0.84 -3.86 -2.52
N LEU A 258 -0.08 -2.94 -2.22
CA LEU A 258 0.26 -1.55 -2.04
C LEU A 258 0.96 -1.39 -0.70
N GLY A 259 1.84 -0.42 -0.62
CA GLY A 259 2.58 -0.11 0.58
C GLY A 259 3.25 1.26 0.47
N LYS A 260 4.01 1.61 1.51
CA LYS A 260 4.66 2.92 1.60
C LYS A 260 5.53 3.19 0.37
N GLY A 261 5.22 4.29 -0.33
CA GLY A 261 6.00 4.74 -1.50
C GLY A 261 5.65 4.10 -2.85
N VAL A 262 4.68 3.18 -2.90
CA VAL A 262 4.26 2.51 -4.14
C VAL A 262 3.49 3.48 -5.04
N TYR A 263 3.67 3.34 -6.36
CA TYR A 263 2.84 3.98 -7.37
C TYR A 263 1.76 2.99 -7.81
N ALA A 264 0.51 3.37 -7.62
CA ALA A 264 -0.64 2.52 -7.83
C ALA A 264 -1.51 3.09 -8.96
N VAL A 265 -1.76 2.26 -9.99
CA VAL A 265 -2.68 2.58 -11.09
C VAL A 265 -3.88 1.65 -11.02
N PHE A 266 -5.07 2.22 -10.94
CA PHE A 266 -6.34 1.51 -11.09
C PHE A 266 -7.04 2.02 -12.34
N TYR A 267 -7.29 1.13 -13.31
CA TYR A 267 -7.98 1.46 -14.55
C TYR A 267 -9.20 0.57 -14.71
N TYR A 268 -10.33 1.18 -15.07
CA TYR A 268 -11.55 0.47 -15.37
C TYR A 268 -12.17 0.99 -16.65
N ALA A 269 -12.51 0.07 -17.57
CA ALA A 269 -13.28 0.34 -18.78
C ALA A 269 -14.55 -0.52 -18.77
N GLY A 270 -15.71 0.11 -18.94
CA GLY A 270 -17.00 -0.57 -18.89
C GLY A 270 -18.17 0.36 -18.58
N HIS A 271 -19.33 -0.21 -18.30
CA HIS A 271 -20.45 0.54 -17.73
C HIS A 271 -20.10 1.07 -16.35
N GLY A 272 -20.50 2.31 -16.11
CA GLY A 272 -20.29 3.02 -14.86
C GLY A 272 -21.31 4.15 -14.73
N TYR A 273 -21.41 4.67 -13.52
CA TYR A 273 -22.23 5.84 -13.24
C TYR A 273 -21.65 6.65 -12.09
N GLU A 274 -22.07 7.91 -12.00
CA GLU A 274 -21.76 8.79 -10.89
C GLU A 274 -23.04 9.28 -10.22
N HIS A 275 -23.06 9.38 -8.90
CA HIS A 275 -24.13 10.06 -8.18
C HIS A 275 -23.57 10.84 -7.00
N LEU A 276 -23.77 12.16 -6.99
CA LEU A 276 -23.24 13.09 -5.97
C LEU A 276 -21.73 12.94 -5.76
N GLY A 277 -20.95 12.92 -6.85
CA GLY A 277 -19.50 12.75 -6.83
C GLY A 277 -19.00 11.33 -6.51
N ARG A 278 -19.89 10.36 -6.26
CA ARG A 278 -19.53 8.95 -6.00
C ARG A 278 -19.60 8.15 -7.29
N ASN A 279 -18.48 7.53 -7.65
CA ASN A 279 -18.33 6.78 -8.88
C ASN A 279 -18.46 5.28 -8.61
N TYR A 280 -19.22 4.60 -9.46
CA TYR A 280 -19.52 3.19 -9.34
C TYR A 280 -19.22 2.47 -10.64
N MET A 281 -18.49 1.37 -10.53
CA MET A 281 -18.22 0.45 -11.64
C MET A 281 -19.26 -0.65 -11.64
N VAL A 282 -19.83 -0.95 -12.82
CA VAL A 282 -20.91 -1.92 -12.99
C VAL A 282 -20.34 -3.28 -13.43
N PRO A 283 -20.45 -4.33 -12.61
CA PRO A 283 -20.03 -5.69 -12.97
C PRO A 283 -20.86 -6.30 -14.10
N VAL A 284 -20.35 -7.35 -14.75
CA VAL A 284 -21.05 -7.97 -15.90
C VAL A 284 -22.35 -8.68 -15.53
N ASP A 285 -22.51 -9.07 -14.27
CA ASP A 285 -23.67 -9.75 -13.69
C ASP A 285 -24.66 -8.77 -13.02
N ALA A 286 -24.45 -7.46 -13.15
CA ALA A 286 -25.34 -6.48 -12.53
C ALA A 286 -26.78 -6.59 -13.09
N PRO A 287 -27.82 -6.60 -12.23
CA PRO A 287 -29.21 -6.69 -12.66
C PRO A 287 -29.66 -5.42 -13.39
N GLN A 288 -30.85 -5.45 -13.99
CA GLN A 288 -31.48 -4.28 -14.60
C GLN A 288 -32.85 -4.01 -13.92
N PRO A 289 -33.03 -2.88 -13.20
CA PRO A 289 -32.02 -1.86 -12.89
C PRO A 289 -31.00 -2.33 -11.84
N TYR A 290 -29.79 -1.75 -11.87
CA TYR A 290 -28.81 -1.92 -10.78
C TYR A 290 -28.91 -0.77 -9.76
N ALA A 291 -28.27 -1.01 -8.61
CA ALA A 291 -28.21 -0.13 -7.47
C ALA A 291 -26.79 -0.19 -6.86
N PRO A 292 -26.38 0.77 -6.01
CA PRO A 292 -25.02 0.84 -5.46
C PRO A 292 -24.51 -0.45 -4.82
N GLU A 293 -25.37 -1.24 -4.19
CA GLU A 293 -25.04 -2.53 -3.61
C GLU A 293 -24.63 -3.56 -4.66
N ASN A 294 -25.06 -3.44 -5.92
CA ASN A 294 -24.68 -4.33 -7.02
C ASN A 294 -23.36 -3.91 -7.68
N CYS A 295 -22.79 -2.77 -7.29
CA CYS A 295 -21.66 -2.14 -7.96
C CYS A 295 -20.45 -1.97 -7.04
N ILE A 296 -19.31 -1.60 -7.61
CA ILE A 296 -18.07 -1.37 -6.87
C ILE A 296 -17.83 0.14 -6.76
N SER A 297 -17.78 0.66 -5.53
CA SER A 297 -17.49 2.07 -5.25
C SER A 297 -16.00 2.38 -5.42
N VAL A 298 -15.68 3.31 -6.32
CA VAL A 298 -14.30 3.75 -6.59
C VAL A 298 -13.71 4.49 -5.38
N GLN A 299 -14.51 5.28 -4.67
CA GLN A 299 -14.04 6.04 -3.51
C GLN A 299 -13.60 5.12 -2.36
N LYS A 300 -14.27 3.97 -2.16
CA LYS A 300 -13.82 2.96 -1.18
C LYS A 300 -12.46 2.37 -1.56
N ILE A 301 -12.19 2.19 -2.85
CA ILE A 301 -10.88 1.74 -3.34
C ILE A 301 -9.82 2.80 -3.04
N LEU A 302 -10.07 4.06 -3.41
CA LEU A 302 -9.12 5.15 -3.14
C LEU A 302 -8.80 5.28 -1.64
N GLN A 303 -9.82 5.22 -0.79
CA GLN A 303 -9.64 5.30 0.66
C GLN A 303 -8.67 4.21 1.14
N LYS A 304 -8.86 2.96 0.68
CA LYS A 304 -7.96 1.86 1.02
C LYS A 304 -6.57 2.02 0.41
N MET A 305 -6.44 2.57 -0.80
CA MET A 305 -5.13 2.87 -1.39
C MET A 305 -4.36 3.91 -0.53
N GLN A 306 -5.03 4.96 -0.05
CA GLN A 306 -4.43 5.97 0.82
C GLN A 306 -3.98 5.40 2.18
N GLN A 307 -4.76 4.49 2.75
CA GLN A 307 -4.40 3.79 4.00
C GLN A 307 -3.10 2.97 3.86
N GLN A 308 -2.73 2.54 2.65
CA GLN A 308 -1.47 1.84 2.37
C GLN A 308 -0.26 2.78 2.22
N GLN A 309 -0.40 4.09 2.43
CA GLN A 309 0.67 5.09 2.35
C GLN A 309 1.40 5.14 0.98
N THR A 310 0.67 4.88 -0.10
CA THR A 310 1.19 4.98 -1.47
C THR A 310 1.73 6.38 -1.78
N ALA A 311 2.77 6.49 -2.60
CA ALA A 311 3.32 7.78 -3.01
C ALA A 311 2.54 8.41 -4.18
N LEU A 312 1.83 7.61 -4.96
CA LEU A 312 1.04 8.08 -6.10
C LEU A 312 -0.16 7.14 -6.32
N ASN A 313 -1.37 7.70 -6.32
CA ASN A 313 -2.62 7.00 -6.62
C ASN A 313 -3.20 7.57 -7.91
N ILE A 314 -3.33 6.73 -8.94
CA ILE A 314 -3.92 7.12 -10.22
C ILE A 314 -5.14 6.26 -10.46
N ILE A 315 -6.29 6.91 -10.62
CA ILE A 315 -7.56 6.27 -10.95
C ILE A 315 -8.00 6.77 -12.32
N LEU A 316 -8.04 5.87 -13.29
CA LEU A 316 -8.46 6.15 -14.65
C LEU A 316 -9.80 5.45 -14.90
N LEU A 317 -10.86 6.21 -15.11
CA LEU A 317 -12.21 5.68 -15.32
C LEU A 317 -12.64 5.96 -16.75
N ASP A 318 -12.74 4.89 -17.55
CA ASP A 318 -13.26 4.93 -18.90
C ASP A 318 -14.71 4.43 -18.95
N THR A 319 -15.61 5.27 -18.44
CA THR A 319 -17.02 4.93 -18.24
C THR A 319 -17.91 6.11 -18.52
N CYS A 320 -19.19 5.84 -18.80
CA CYS A 320 -20.23 6.85 -18.61
C CYS A 320 -20.30 7.28 -17.13
N ARG A 321 -20.79 8.51 -16.90
CA ARG A 321 -20.95 9.10 -15.55
C ARG A 321 -22.37 9.65 -15.34
N LYS A 322 -23.33 9.17 -16.13
CA LYS A 322 -24.76 9.50 -15.98
C LYS A 322 -25.42 8.65 -14.91
N TRP A 323 -26.26 9.27 -14.10
CA TRP A 323 -27.12 8.58 -13.14
C TRP A 323 -28.51 8.32 -13.72
N TYR A 324 -29.01 7.10 -13.51
CA TYR A 324 -30.32 6.68 -14.04
C TYR A 324 -31.33 6.27 -12.97
N ASN A 325 -30.99 6.28 -11.67
CA ASN A 325 -31.87 5.77 -10.60
C ASN A 325 -31.92 6.62 -9.31
N PRO A 326 -32.63 7.75 -9.28
CA PRO A 326 -32.56 8.76 -8.20
C PRO A 326 -33.02 8.31 -6.79
N GLY A 327 -33.58 7.11 -6.62
CA GLY A 327 -34.15 6.64 -5.35
C GLY A 327 -33.22 5.82 -4.44
N CYS A 328 -32.00 5.49 -4.87
CA CYS A 328 -31.13 4.56 -4.13
C CYS A 328 -30.23 5.24 -3.08
N ALA A 329 -30.11 4.62 -1.91
CA ALA A 329 -29.17 5.05 -0.87
C ALA A 329 -27.72 4.93 -1.35
N LEU A 330 -26.93 5.98 -1.14
CA LEU A 330 -25.53 5.99 -1.54
C LEU A 330 -24.65 5.16 -0.59
N SER A 331 -23.55 4.62 -1.13
CA SER A 331 -22.51 4.02 -0.30
C SER A 331 -21.98 4.99 0.75
N GLN A 332 -21.87 4.52 2.00
CA GLN A 332 -21.15 5.23 3.05
C GLN A 332 -19.65 5.22 2.73
N VAL A 333 -19.06 6.42 2.71
CA VAL A 333 -17.63 6.65 2.45
C VAL A 333 -17.15 7.67 3.46
N GLN A 334 -16.07 7.37 4.17
CA GLN A 334 -15.46 8.33 5.09
C GLN A 334 -14.74 9.44 4.31
N PRO A 335 -14.55 10.63 4.91
CA PRO A 335 -13.76 11.69 4.30
C PRO A 335 -12.36 11.18 3.91
N LEU A 336 -11.92 11.53 2.71
CA LEU A 336 -10.58 11.21 2.23
C LEU A 336 -9.56 12.14 2.88
N GLU A 337 -8.45 11.57 3.36
CA GLU A 337 -7.37 12.33 4.00
C GLU A 337 -6.57 13.14 2.95
N PRO A 338 -6.10 14.37 3.27
CA PRO A 338 -5.49 15.30 2.32
C PRO A 338 -4.00 15.01 2.03
N TRP A 339 -3.66 13.75 1.72
CA TRP A 339 -2.29 13.29 1.46
C TRP A 339 -1.59 14.01 0.29
N GLY A 340 -2.36 14.46 -0.71
CA GLY A 340 -1.81 15.23 -1.83
C GLY A 340 -1.04 14.39 -2.86
N ASN A 341 -1.47 13.15 -3.08
CA ASN A 341 -0.82 12.13 -3.91
C ASN A 341 -1.78 11.46 -4.91
N THR A 342 -2.98 12.01 -5.13
CA THR A 342 -4.04 11.37 -5.91
C THR A 342 -4.33 12.11 -7.20
N VAL A 343 -4.56 11.36 -8.29
CA VAL A 343 -4.97 11.86 -9.61
C VAL A 343 -6.11 10.98 -10.14
N TYR A 344 -7.21 11.61 -10.53
CA TYR A 344 -8.29 11.00 -11.32
C TYR A 344 -8.20 11.49 -12.76
N GLY A 345 -8.33 10.58 -13.71
CA GLY A 345 -8.62 10.88 -15.12
C GLY A 345 -9.93 10.21 -15.51
N TYR A 346 -10.97 11.00 -15.70
CA TYR A 346 -12.27 10.53 -16.16
C TYR A 346 -12.37 10.71 -17.68
N SER A 347 -12.78 9.68 -18.41
CA SER A 347 -12.91 9.77 -19.86
C SER A 347 -13.98 10.77 -20.32
N THR A 348 -14.96 11.08 -19.45
CA THR A 348 -16.04 12.04 -19.70
C THR A 348 -16.36 12.87 -18.45
N SER A 349 -17.13 13.93 -18.59
CA SER A 349 -17.53 14.84 -17.50
C SER A 349 -18.65 14.24 -16.66
N GLU A 350 -18.94 14.84 -15.50
CA GLU A 350 -20.12 14.47 -14.71
C GLU A 350 -21.39 14.57 -15.57
N ASP A 351 -22.32 13.62 -15.39
CA ASP A 351 -23.57 13.49 -16.16
C ASP A 351 -23.40 13.36 -17.69
N ALA A 352 -22.22 12.94 -18.16
CA ALA A 352 -21.95 12.69 -19.58
C ALA A 352 -21.67 11.21 -19.90
N GLU A 353 -21.70 10.90 -21.19
CA GLU A 353 -21.39 9.59 -21.75
C GLU A 353 -19.94 9.54 -22.24
N ALA A 354 -19.34 8.36 -22.19
CA ALA A 354 -18.08 8.05 -22.85
C ALA A 354 -18.38 7.25 -24.12
N TYR A 355 -17.65 7.51 -25.21
CA TYR A 355 -17.93 6.91 -26.52
C TYR A 355 -16.79 6.03 -27.00
N GLU A 356 -17.17 5.07 -27.82
CA GLU A 356 -16.32 4.12 -28.53
C GLU A 356 -16.44 4.38 -30.03
N LEU A 357 -15.35 4.23 -30.78
CA LEU A 357 -15.42 4.29 -32.24
C LEU A 357 -15.95 2.97 -32.80
N GLN A 358 -16.95 3.03 -33.67
CA GLN A 358 -17.41 1.86 -34.43
C GLN A 358 -16.62 1.70 -35.75
N ASP A 359 -15.29 1.70 -35.68
CA ASP A 359 -14.40 1.55 -36.85
C ASP A 359 -14.07 0.05 -37.12
N GLY A 360 -15.07 -0.83 -37.07
CA GLY A 360 -14.88 -2.27 -37.33
C GLY A 360 -13.86 -2.95 -36.39
N GLU A 361 -13.02 -3.84 -36.94
CA GLU A 361 -12.06 -4.72 -36.22
C GLU A 361 -11.01 -3.98 -35.35
N PHE A 362 -10.91 -2.65 -35.43
CA PHE A 362 -9.87 -1.88 -34.75
C PHE A 362 -10.35 -0.81 -33.76
N SER A 363 -11.56 -0.95 -33.21
CA SER A 363 -12.12 0.01 -32.26
C SER A 363 -11.34 0.08 -30.93
N SER A 364 -10.84 1.28 -30.61
CA SER A 364 -10.38 1.67 -29.27
C SER A 364 -11.35 2.69 -28.70
N GLY A 365 -11.44 2.76 -27.37
CA GLY A 365 -12.14 3.83 -26.68
C GLY A 365 -11.49 5.18 -27.01
N ILE A 366 -12.28 6.25 -27.08
CA ILE A 366 -11.77 7.59 -27.40
C ILE A 366 -10.70 8.02 -26.39
N PHE A 367 -10.89 7.69 -25.11
CA PHE A 367 -9.92 8.02 -24.08
C PHE A 367 -8.59 7.30 -24.28
N MET A 368 -8.62 5.98 -24.53
CA MET A 368 -7.40 5.20 -24.79
C MET A 368 -6.68 5.60 -26.08
N LYS A 369 -7.43 5.95 -27.13
CA LYS A 369 -6.89 6.44 -28.42
C LYS A 369 -5.86 7.56 -28.24
N TYR A 370 -6.09 8.45 -27.27
CA TYR A 370 -5.21 9.57 -26.97
C TYR A 370 -4.27 9.27 -25.81
N LEU A 371 -4.73 8.62 -24.74
CA LEU A 371 -3.89 8.28 -23.58
C LEU A 371 -2.60 7.55 -23.99
N LYS A 372 -2.68 6.60 -24.93
CA LYS A 372 -1.52 5.83 -25.39
C LYS A 372 -0.41 6.66 -26.04
N LYS A 373 -0.73 7.84 -26.58
CA LYS A 373 0.26 8.75 -27.18
C LYS A 373 1.12 9.48 -26.15
N HIS A 374 0.58 9.67 -24.94
CA HIS A 374 1.18 10.51 -23.91
C HIS A 374 1.70 9.74 -22.70
N ILE A 375 1.15 8.54 -22.41
CA ILE A 375 1.44 7.82 -21.16
C ILE A 375 2.94 7.46 -20.96
N LEU A 376 3.70 7.31 -22.04
CA LEU A 376 5.14 7.01 -21.98
C LEU A 376 6.03 8.25 -21.83
N GLN A 377 5.46 9.46 -21.88
CA GLN A 377 6.23 10.70 -21.82
C GLN A 377 6.74 10.96 -20.39
N GLU A 378 8.00 11.39 -20.28
CA GLU A 378 8.60 11.80 -19.02
C GLU A 378 8.07 13.18 -18.60
N LYS A 379 6.85 13.19 -18.05
CA LYS A 379 6.15 14.38 -17.55
C LYS A 379 5.41 14.07 -16.25
N LYS A 380 5.10 15.11 -15.46
CA LYS A 380 4.17 15.00 -14.33
C LYS A 380 2.86 14.40 -14.83
N VAL A 381 2.28 13.45 -14.08
CA VAL A 381 1.06 12.75 -14.50
C VAL A 381 -0.08 13.70 -14.85
N THR A 382 -0.24 14.79 -14.12
CA THR A 382 -1.28 15.80 -14.40
C THR A 382 -1.06 16.48 -15.76
N HIS A 383 0.16 16.89 -16.07
CA HIS A 383 0.47 17.49 -17.38
C HIS A 383 0.34 16.48 -18.53
N MET A 384 0.68 15.20 -18.29
CA MET A 384 0.46 14.13 -19.26
C MET A 384 -1.04 13.98 -19.56
N LEU A 385 -1.90 13.99 -18.54
CA LEU A 385 -3.35 13.93 -18.72
C LEU A 385 -3.93 15.22 -19.33
N GLU A 386 -3.35 16.39 -19.06
CA GLU A 386 -3.72 17.65 -19.72
C GLU A 386 -3.47 17.58 -21.23
N ASP A 387 -2.33 17.01 -21.67
CA ASP A 387 -2.09 16.77 -23.10
C ASP A 387 -3.18 15.87 -23.71
N VAL A 388 -3.59 14.81 -23.00
CA VAL A 388 -4.68 13.90 -23.43
C VAL A 388 -6.01 14.63 -23.52
N LEU A 389 -6.31 15.49 -22.55
CA LEU A 389 -7.53 16.30 -22.52
C LEU A 389 -7.57 17.28 -23.70
N GLU A 390 -6.46 17.95 -24.02
CA GLU A 390 -6.35 18.83 -25.19
C GLU A 390 -6.58 18.07 -26.49
N ASP A 391 -5.98 16.90 -26.62
CA ASP A 391 -6.09 16.05 -27.80
C ASP A 391 -7.54 15.55 -28.02
N ILE A 392 -8.22 15.11 -26.96
CA ILE A 392 -9.65 14.74 -27.01
C ILE A 392 -10.51 15.95 -27.38
N GLY A 393 -10.22 17.13 -26.79
CA GLY A 393 -10.97 18.36 -27.08
C GLY A 393 -10.85 18.85 -28.53
N ARG A 394 -9.80 18.42 -29.25
CA ARG A 394 -9.60 18.70 -30.68
C ARG A 394 -10.20 17.64 -31.60
N ASP A 395 -10.71 16.51 -31.07
CA ASP A 395 -11.28 15.45 -31.88
C ASP A 395 -12.70 15.82 -32.38
N PRO A 396 -12.91 15.96 -33.71
CA PRO A 396 -14.20 16.36 -34.26
C PRO A 396 -15.30 15.31 -34.05
N LEU A 397 -14.96 14.04 -33.78
CA LEU A 397 -15.95 12.97 -33.59
C LEU A 397 -16.69 13.08 -32.26
N VAL A 398 -16.04 13.64 -31.24
CA VAL A 398 -16.55 13.74 -29.87
C VAL A 398 -16.72 15.17 -29.36
N THR A 399 -16.41 16.17 -30.18
CA THR A 399 -16.65 17.58 -29.86
C THR A 399 -18.10 17.80 -29.42
N GLY A 400 -18.28 18.33 -28.21
CA GLY A 400 -19.60 18.60 -27.62
C GLY A 400 -20.36 17.36 -27.09
N LYS A 401 -19.76 16.17 -27.15
CA LYS A 401 -20.34 14.91 -26.65
C LYS A 401 -19.58 14.32 -25.48
N GLN A 402 -18.25 14.30 -25.57
CA GLN A 402 -17.36 13.78 -24.53
C GLN A 402 -16.33 14.84 -24.16
N VAL A 403 -16.21 15.11 -22.87
CA VAL A 403 -15.22 16.05 -22.34
C VAL A 403 -14.50 15.37 -21.20
N MET A 404 -13.20 15.11 -21.38
CA MET A 404 -12.37 14.51 -20.33
C MET A 404 -12.30 15.43 -19.11
N GLU A 405 -12.34 14.86 -17.91
CA GLU A 405 -12.17 15.59 -16.65
C GLU A 405 -10.96 15.07 -15.86
N ILE A 406 -10.17 15.99 -15.30
CA ILE A 406 -9.04 15.68 -14.41
C ILE A 406 -9.33 16.26 -13.03
N LYS A 407 -9.31 15.41 -11.99
CA LYS A 407 -9.37 15.86 -10.58
C LYS A 407 -8.14 15.37 -9.85
N HIS A 408 -7.37 16.23 -9.19
CA HIS A 408 -6.17 15.78 -8.49
C HIS A 408 -5.83 16.60 -7.23
N THR A 409 -5.09 15.95 -6.33
CA THR A 409 -4.44 16.58 -5.17
C THR A 409 -2.92 16.47 -5.25
N LEU A 410 -2.37 15.88 -6.33
CA LEU A 410 -0.94 15.60 -6.51
C LEU A 410 -0.06 16.86 -6.41
N LYS A 411 0.64 16.99 -5.29
CA LYS A 411 1.55 18.10 -4.97
C LYS A 411 2.88 17.97 -5.71
N GLU A 412 3.44 16.77 -5.69
CA GLU A 412 4.78 16.47 -6.24
C GLU A 412 4.74 16.23 -7.75
N ALA A 413 5.83 16.54 -8.46
CA ALA A 413 5.94 16.36 -9.91
C ALA A 413 6.27 14.90 -10.30
N ARG A 414 5.53 13.95 -9.72
CA ARG A 414 5.70 12.51 -9.97
C ARG A 414 5.26 12.16 -11.40
N SER A 415 6.00 11.27 -12.03
CA SER A 415 5.76 10.78 -13.38
C SER A 415 5.56 9.26 -13.39
N LEU A 416 4.78 8.74 -14.33
CA LEU A 416 4.72 7.28 -14.55
C LEU A 416 6.08 6.70 -14.97
N THR A 417 6.99 7.51 -15.53
CA THR A 417 8.34 7.12 -15.94
C THR A 417 9.35 7.11 -14.80
N ASP A 418 8.98 7.58 -13.60
CA ASP A 418 9.87 7.65 -12.43
C ASP A 418 10.52 6.28 -12.15
N PRO A 419 11.83 6.17 -11.92
CA PRO A 419 12.48 4.90 -11.63
C PRO A 419 11.98 4.21 -10.34
N ILE A 420 12.10 2.88 -10.29
CA ILE A 420 11.88 2.11 -9.06
C ILE A 420 13.19 2.12 -8.24
N CYS A 421 13.10 2.43 -6.94
CA CYS A 421 14.25 2.43 -6.03
C CYS A 421 14.91 1.04 -5.95
N PRO A 422 16.23 0.92 -6.19
CA PRO A 422 16.93 -0.38 -6.20
C PRO A 422 17.17 -1.01 -4.82
N SER A 423 16.82 -0.36 -3.69
CA SER A 423 17.15 -0.83 -2.33
C SER A 423 15.98 -1.35 -1.49
N GLY A 424 14.82 -1.61 -2.08
CA GLY A 424 13.67 -2.21 -1.39
C GLY A 424 13.66 -3.73 -1.52
N ALA A 425 13.38 -4.43 -0.43
CA ALA A 425 13.29 -5.88 -0.31
C ALA A 425 12.65 -6.58 -1.53
N ALA A 426 13.11 -7.82 -1.79
CA ALA A 426 12.58 -8.71 -2.82
C ALA A 426 11.07 -8.56 -2.97
N THR A 427 10.64 -7.86 -4.02
CA THR A 427 9.23 -7.67 -4.30
C THR A 427 8.69 -9.04 -4.66
N GLU A 428 7.72 -9.56 -3.89
CA GLU A 428 6.95 -10.71 -4.34
C GLU A 428 6.46 -10.42 -5.76
N HIS A 429 6.69 -11.35 -6.68
CA HIS A 429 6.46 -11.14 -8.09
C HIS A 429 4.94 -11.21 -8.36
N TRP A 430 4.24 -10.07 -8.29
CA TRP A 430 2.82 -9.96 -8.57
C TRP A 430 2.54 -10.01 -10.08
N GLY A 431 1.47 -10.69 -10.47
CA GLY A 431 1.03 -10.73 -11.87
C GLY A 431 1.97 -11.46 -12.83
N ARG A 432 3.13 -11.95 -12.35
CA ARG A 432 3.98 -12.88 -13.10
C ARG A 432 3.40 -14.28 -12.97
N GLY A 433 2.30 -14.51 -13.70
CA GLY A 433 1.90 -15.88 -13.98
C GLY A 433 3.11 -16.57 -14.60
N GLN A 434 3.55 -17.70 -14.03
CA GLN A 434 4.64 -18.45 -14.63
C GLN A 434 4.16 -18.81 -16.05
N GLU A 435 4.82 -18.26 -17.08
CA GLU A 435 4.55 -18.69 -18.45
C GLU A 435 4.74 -20.20 -18.47
N LEU A 436 3.68 -20.93 -18.82
CA LEU A 436 3.78 -22.37 -18.85
C LEU A 436 4.79 -22.73 -19.95
N PRO A 437 5.82 -23.53 -19.64
CA PRO A 437 6.79 -23.94 -20.64
C PRO A 437 6.08 -24.67 -21.77
N SER A 438 6.61 -24.54 -23.00
CA SER A 438 6.08 -25.32 -24.11
C SER A 438 6.23 -26.81 -23.82
N LYS A 439 5.24 -27.59 -24.28
CA LYS A 439 5.17 -29.03 -24.02
C LYS A 439 5.09 -29.78 -25.33
N THR A 440 6.01 -30.70 -25.57
CA THR A 440 5.94 -31.59 -26.74
C THR A 440 5.18 -32.87 -26.39
N VAL A 441 4.21 -33.22 -27.21
CA VAL A 441 3.50 -34.50 -27.17
C VAL A 441 3.82 -35.33 -28.42
N THR A 442 3.86 -36.65 -28.28
CA THR A 442 4.14 -37.57 -29.39
C THR A 442 2.96 -38.50 -29.59
N PHE A 443 2.38 -38.48 -30.79
CA PHE A 443 1.29 -39.36 -31.18
C PHE A 443 1.80 -40.79 -31.46
N PRO A 444 0.94 -41.82 -31.32
CA PRO A 444 1.27 -43.20 -31.70
C PRO A 444 1.86 -43.36 -33.10
N CYS A 445 1.45 -42.54 -34.08
CA CYS A 445 2.03 -42.50 -35.41
C CYS A 445 3.47 -41.94 -35.49
N GLY A 446 4.03 -41.48 -34.37
CA GLY A 446 5.35 -40.86 -34.27
C GLY A 446 5.37 -39.36 -34.54
N ALA A 447 4.23 -38.76 -34.90
CA ALA A 447 4.14 -37.32 -35.10
C ALA A 447 4.33 -36.57 -33.77
N ARG A 448 5.16 -35.54 -33.78
CA ARG A 448 5.40 -34.67 -32.63
C ARG A 448 4.62 -33.38 -32.78
N VAL A 449 3.95 -32.96 -31.72
CA VAL A 449 3.24 -31.68 -31.66
C VAL A 449 3.74 -30.90 -30.46
N GLU A 450 4.12 -29.65 -30.69
CA GLU A 450 4.51 -28.70 -29.65
C GLU A 450 3.30 -27.87 -29.25
N LEU A 451 3.06 -27.79 -27.93
CA LEU A 451 2.01 -27.00 -27.32
C LEU A 451 2.61 -25.73 -26.72
N HIS A 452 2.05 -24.58 -27.10
CA HIS A 452 2.42 -23.27 -26.58
C HIS A 452 1.28 -22.69 -25.75
N PHE A 453 1.61 -22.10 -24.61
CA PHE A 453 0.65 -21.48 -23.70
C PHE A 453 0.86 -19.97 -23.68
N LEU A 454 -0.07 -19.23 -24.26
CA LEU A 454 0.04 -17.79 -24.45
C LEU A 454 -0.99 -17.09 -23.56
N ARG A 455 -0.61 -15.98 -22.92
CA ARG A 455 -1.50 -15.27 -21.98
C ARG A 455 -1.59 -13.80 -22.35
N LEU A 456 -2.74 -13.40 -22.92
CA LEU A 456 -3.02 -12.00 -23.26
C LEU A 456 -3.52 -11.21 -22.05
N PHE A 457 -4.38 -11.81 -21.22
CA PHE A 457 -4.91 -11.23 -19.99
C PHE A 457 -4.72 -12.20 -18.83
N SER A 458 -4.73 -11.71 -17.60
CA SER A 458 -4.48 -12.54 -16.41
C SER A 458 -5.51 -13.66 -16.24
N ASN A 459 -6.71 -13.48 -16.81
CA ASN A 459 -7.79 -14.47 -16.83
C ASN A 459 -8.14 -15.01 -18.23
N LEU A 460 -7.24 -14.86 -19.21
CA LEU A 460 -7.42 -15.36 -20.57
C LEU A 460 -6.14 -15.99 -21.10
N MET A 461 -6.20 -17.28 -21.42
CA MET A 461 -5.08 -18.06 -21.94
C MET A 461 -5.44 -18.71 -23.28
N PHE A 462 -4.46 -18.82 -24.17
CA PHE A 462 -4.53 -19.55 -25.42
C PHE A 462 -3.60 -20.74 -25.36
N VAL A 463 -4.06 -21.87 -25.88
CA VAL A 463 -3.27 -23.08 -26.09
C VAL A 463 -3.15 -23.27 -27.59
N CYS A 464 -1.93 -23.19 -28.12
CA CYS A 464 -1.66 -23.38 -29.55
C CYS A 464 -0.95 -24.72 -29.76
N ALA A 465 -1.30 -25.45 -30.80
CA ALA A 465 -0.75 -26.77 -31.09
C ALA A 465 -0.12 -26.80 -32.49
N LYS A 466 1.21 -26.92 -32.51
CA LYS A 466 2.02 -26.87 -33.73
C LYS A 466 2.69 -28.21 -34.03
N PRO A 467 2.48 -28.79 -35.22
CA PRO A 467 3.17 -30.03 -35.60
C PRO A 467 4.66 -29.74 -35.92
N GLN A 468 5.57 -30.57 -35.38
CA GLN A 468 7.01 -30.45 -35.61
C GLN A 468 7.46 -31.32 -36.80
N PRO A 469 8.18 -30.78 -37.81
CA PRO A 469 8.79 -31.58 -38.86
C PRO A 469 9.94 -32.47 -38.33
N PRO A 470 10.25 -33.62 -38.97
CA PRO A 470 9.64 -34.14 -40.19
C PRO A 470 8.42 -35.05 -39.92
N LEU A 471 7.34 -34.82 -40.67
CA LEU A 471 6.13 -35.65 -40.66
C LEU A 471 6.19 -36.74 -41.73
N ALA A 472 7.34 -37.39 -41.88
CA ALA A 472 7.63 -38.27 -43.03
C ALA A 472 6.70 -39.51 -43.15
N HIS A 473 5.95 -39.84 -42.10
CA HIS A 473 5.09 -41.03 -42.01
C HIS A 473 3.60 -40.75 -42.18
N ILE A 474 3.20 -39.47 -42.37
CA ILE A 474 1.80 -39.05 -42.48
C ILE A 474 1.63 -38.01 -43.58
N THR A 475 0.46 -37.95 -44.23
CA THR A 475 0.10 -36.94 -45.26
C THR A 475 -1.11 -36.13 -44.80
N ASP A 476 -1.13 -34.84 -45.10
CA ASP A 476 -2.24 -33.90 -44.79
C ASP A 476 -2.64 -33.90 -43.28
N PRO A 477 -1.72 -33.50 -42.38
CA PRO A 477 -2.01 -33.43 -40.95
C PRO A 477 -2.97 -32.28 -40.63
N GLN A 478 -4.06 -32.58 -39.92
CA GLN A 478 -4.99 -31.59 -39.37
C GLN A 478 -5.10 -31.80 -37.86
N LEU A 479 -4.82 -30.74 -37.10
CA LEU A 479 -4.94 -30.73 -35.65
C LEU A 479 -6.25 -30.09 -35.22
N LEU A 480 -6.92 -30.69 -34.24
CA LEU A 480 -8.06 -30.12 -33.56
C LEU A 480 -7.83 -30.19 -32.05
N LEU A 481 -8.01 -29.06 -31.36
CA LEU A 481 -7.91 -28.96 -29.91
C LEU A 481 -9.27 -28.56 -29.34
N HIS A 482 -9.76 -29.33 -28.36
CA HIS A 482 -11.03 -29.06 -27.68
C HIS A 482 -10.99 -29.51 -26.22
N GLN A 483 -11.94 -29.05 -25.41
CA GLN A 483 -12.07 -29.47 -24.01
C GLN A 483 -12.98 -30.69 -23.91
N LEU A 484 -12.59 -31.69 -23.10
CA LEU A 484 -13.43 -32.85 -22.82
C LEU A 484 -14.51 -32.47 -21.78
N ALA A 485 -15.77 -32.69 -22.11
CA ALA A 485 -16.90 -32.28 -21.28
C ALA A 485 -17.11 -33.20 -20.07
N GLU A 486 -16.63 -32.78 -18.90
CA GLU A 486 -17.13 -33.20 -17.59
C GLU A 486 -17.03 -32.00 -16.63
N THR A 487 -17.94 -31.03 -16.74
CA THR A 487 -18.38 -30.13 -15.64
C THR A 487 -19.33 -29.08 -16.22
N ASP A 488 -20.58 -29.10 -15.75
CA ASP A 488 -21.50 -27.98 -15.84
C ASP A 488 -20.80 -26.70 -15.29
N ASP A 489 -21.07 -25.55 -15.93
CA ASP A 489 -20.61 -24.18 -15.61
C ASP A 489 -19.29 -23.61 -16.16
N VAL A 490 -18.51 -24.32 -16.98
CA VAL A 490 -17.54 -23.65 -17.88
C VAL A 490 -18.17 -23.53 -19.26
N ALA A 491 -19.15 -22.64 -19.39
CA ALA A 491 -19.73 -22.28 -20.69
C ALA A 491 -18.65 -21.61 -21.56
N ILE A 492 -17.90 -22.41 -22.31
CA ILE A 492 -17.12 -21.97 -23.47
C ILE A 492 -18.13 -21.64 -24.57
N GLN A 493 -18.66 -20.41 -24.56
CA GLN A 493 -19.43 -19.91 -25.67
C GLN A 493 -18.50 -19.68 -26.87
N ARG A 494 -18.59 -20.58 -27.87
CA ARG A 494 -18.22 -20.30 -29.26
C ARG A 494 -19.24 -19.30 -29.82
N GLU A 495 -19.11 -18.01 -29.55
CA GLU A 495 -19.95 -17.00 -30.21
C GLU A 495 -19.24 -15.63 -30.32
N SER A 496 -19.21 -15.14 -31.56
CA SER A 496 -18.93 -13.79 -32.11
C SER A 496 -17.69 -12.96 -31.71
N CYS A 497 -16.83 -13.41 -30.79
CA CYS A 497 -15.63 -12.67 -30.36
C CYS A 497 -14.33 -13.44 -30.61
N LEU A 498 -14.37 -14.42 -31.51
CA LEU A 498 -13.15 -15.04 -32.05
C LEU A 498 -12.30 -13.95 -32.73
N ASP A 499 -12.91 -13.07 -33.53
CA ASP A 499 -12.15 -12.15 -34.39
C ASP A 499 -11.30 -11.12 -33.63
N HIS A 500 -11.82 -10.43 -32.61
CA HIS A 500 -11.08 -9.33 -31.96
C HIS A 500 -9.90 -9.81 -31.10
N VAL A 501 -10.09 -10.83 -30.27
CA VAL A 501 -9.01 -11.30 -29.39
C VAL A 501 -7.99 -12.13 -30.15
N GLU A 502 -8.41 -12.91 -31.15
CA GLU A 502 -7.47 -13.61 -32.04
C GLU A 502 -6.67 -12.62 -32.90
N THR A 503 -7.28 -11.51 -33.32
CA THR A 503 -6.53 -10.42 -33.99
C THR A 503 -5.49 -9.80 -33.08
N LEU A 504 -5.83 -9.55 -31.81
CA LEU A 504 -4.86 -9.09 -30.81
C LEU A 504 -3.75 -10.14 -30.58
N LEU A 505 -4.11 -11.42 -30.49
CA LEU A 505 -3.15 -12.52 -30.36
C LEU A 505 -2.16 -12.54 -31.53
N ALA A 506 -2.67 -12.44 -32.76
CA ALA A 506 -1.88 -12.38 -33.99
C ALA A 506 -1.02 -11.12 -34.13
N SER A 507 -1.36 -10.03 -33.41
CA SER A 507 -0.54 -8.82 -33.37
C SER A 507 0.68 -8.93 -32.43
N VAL A 508 0.60 -9.82 -31.42
CA VAL A 508 1.66 -10.03 -30.43
C VAL A 508 2.56 -11.21 -30.81
N TYR A 509 1.94 -12.30 -31.26
CA TYR A 509 2.61 -13.56 -31.55
C TYR A 509 2.73 -13.77 -33.06
N LYS A 510 3.82 -14.38 -33.50
CA LYS A 510 4.03 -14.62 -34.93
C LYS A 510 2.97 -15.59 -35.43
N ARG A 511 2.43 -15.36 -36.64
CA ARG A 511 1.44 -16.26 -37.26
C ARG A 511 1.92 -17.71 -37.33
N GLU A 512 3.23 -17.91 -37.47
CA GLU A 512 3.88 -19.23 -37.47
C GLU A 512 3.80 -19.98 -36.14
N GLU A 513 3.42 -19.32 -35.03
CA GLU A 513 3.29 -19.89 -33.68
C GLU A 513 1.83 -20.25 -33.33
N LEU A 514 0.87 -19.91 -34.20
CA LEU A 514 -0.58 -19.95 -33.93
C LEU A 514 -1.32 -21.08 -34.69
N ASP A 515 -0.64 -22.20 -34.95
CA ASP A 515 -1.31 -23.39 -35.50
C ASP A 515 -2.27 -23.98 -34.43
N CYS A 516 -3.51 -24.29 -34.84
CA CYS A 516 -4.57 -24.89 -34.00
C CYS A 516 -4.71 -24.25 -32.60
N VAL A 517 -5.49 -23.17 -32.50
CA VAL A 517 -5.63 -22.38 -31.28
C VAL A 517 -6.89 -22.76 -30.51
N PHE A 518 -6.76 -22.90 -29.18
CA PHE A 518 -7.87 -23.07 -28.24
C PHE A 518 -7.83 -22.01 -27.14
N GLN A 519 -8.96 -21.38 -26.88
CA GLN A 519 -9.08 -20.26 -25.93
C GLN A 519 -9.70 -20.71 -24.60
N LEU A 520 -9.00 -20.45 -23.50
CA LEU A 520 -9.44 -20.64 -22.13
C LEU A 520 -9.76 -19.28 -21.49
N CYS A 521 -11.05 -18.94 -21.46
CA CYS A 521 -11.58 -17.74 -20.83
C CYS A 521 -11.90 -17.96 -19.34
N ALA A 522 -12.17 -16.85 -18.65
CA ALA A 522 -12.71 -16.86 -17.30
C ALA A 522 -11.92 -17.77 -16.33
N LEU A 523 -10.58 -17.75 -16.42
CA LEU A 523 -9.72 -18.61 -15.60
C LEU A 523 -9.97 -18.45 -14.09
N GLN A 524 -10.54 -17.32 -13.68
CA GLN A 524 -10.96 -17.06 -12.30
C GLN A 524 -12.05 -18.00 -11.79
N LYS A 525 -12.89 -18.54 -12.69
CA LYS A 525 -14.05 -19.40 -12.39
C LYS A 525 -13.69 -20.88 -12.27
N ILE A 526 -12.55 -21.29 -12.81
CA ILE A 526 -12.11 -22.70 -12.84
C ILE A 526 -11.97 -23.23 -11.41
N GLN A 527 -12.65 -24.33 -11.07
CA GLN A 527 -12.56 -24.95 -9.74
C GLN A 527 -11.83 -26.30 -9.73
N THR A 528 -11.76 -26.94 -10.90
CA THR A 528 -11.19 -28.27 -11.15
C THR A 528 -10.12 -28.20 -12.23
N ASP A 529 -9.36 -29.28 -12.39
CA ASP A 529 -8.37 -29.38 -13.46
C ASP A 529 -9.08 -29.43 -14.83
N VAL A 530 -8.53 -28.75 -15.83
CA VAL A 530 -9.11 -28.70 -17.18
C VAL A 530 -8.46 -29.77 -18.05
N VAL A 531 -9.26 -30.64 -18.66
CA VAL A 531 -8.76 -31.67 -19.58
C VAL A 531 -9.01 -31.25 -21.02
N LEU A 532 -7.94 -31.07 -21.78
CA LEU A 532 -7.98 -30.80 -23.22
C LEU A 532 -7.69 -32.09 -23.99
N GLN A 533 -8.42 -32.30 -25.08
CA GLN A 533 -8.18 -33.36 -26.06
C GLN A 533 -7.60 -32.76 -27.34
N LEU A 534 -6.47 -33.30 -27.77
CA LEU A 534 -5.79 -32.97 -29.01
C LEU A 534 -5.96 -34.13 -30.00
N ASP A 535 -6.67 -33.88 -31.08
CA ASP A 535 -6.92 -34.83 -32.17
C ASP A 535 -6.02 -34.52 -33.36
N LEU A 536 -5.30 -35.54 -33.84
CA LEU A 536 -4.52 -35.49 -35.07
C LEU A 536 -5.20 -36.35 -36.14
N HIS A 537 -5.79 -35.67 -37.12
CA HIS A 537 -6.29 -36.29 -38.34
C HIS A 537 -5.20 -36.32 -39.40
N TYR A 538 -4.99 -37.47 -40.03
CA TYR A 538 -3.98 -37.60 -41.09
C TYR A 538 -4.33 -38.74 -42.05
N ILE A 539 -3.70 -38.74 -43.23
CA ILE A 539 -3.77 -39.82 -44.21
C ILE A 539 -2.50 -40.66 -44.10
N ARG A 540 -2.65 -41.98 -43.93
CA ARG A 540 -1.51 -42.89 -43.89
C ARG A 540 -1.00 -43.16 -45.33
N PRO A 541 0.28 -42.90 -45.65
CA PRO A 541 0.81 -43.08 -47.00
C PRO A 541 0.69 -44.50 -47.54
N SER A 542 0.81 -45.51 -46.66
CA SER A 542 0.77 -46.92 -47.06
C SER A 542 -0.63 -47.45 -47.35
N THR A 543 -1.68 -46.93 -46.72
CA THR A 543 -3.06 -47.44 -46.86
C THR A 543 -4.03 -46.45 -47.51
N LYS A 544 -3.62 -45.17 -47.68
CA LYS A 544 -4.47 -44.05 -48.11
C LYS A 544 -5.74 -43.86 -47.27
N GLN A 545 -5.79 -44.42 -46.06
CA GLN A 545 -6.93 -44.30 -45.15
C GLN A 545 -6.77 -43.07 -44.26
N ARG A 546 -7.85 -42.31 -44.09
CA ARG A 546 -7.92 -41.23 -43.11
C ARG A 546 -8.02 -41.82 -41.70
N THR A 547 -7.09 -41.43 -40.84
CA THR A 547 -6.96 -41.90 -39.46
C THR A 547 -7.08 -40.70 -38.52
N CYS A 548 -7.58 -40.94 -37.31
CA CYS A 548 -7.56 -39.97 -36.22
C CYS A 548 -6.89 -40.62 -35.01
N GLU A 549 -5.94 -39.93 -34.40
CA GLU A 549 -5.37 -40.29 -33.10
C GLU A 549 -5.63 -39.16 -32.13
N SER A 550 -5.93 -39.49 -30.87
CA SER A 550 -6.30 -38.54 -29.83
C SER A 550 -5.36 -38.64 -28.64
N LEU A 551 -4.95 -37.50 -28.08
CA LEU A 551 -4.19 -37.40 -26.85
C LEU A 551 -4.91 -36.47 -25.87
N GLN A 552 -4.88 -36.81 -24.58
CA GLN A 552 -5.42 -35.96 -23.52
C GLN A 552 -4.30 -35.24 -22.77
N MET A 553 -4.59 -34.01 -22.36
CA MET A 553 -3.72 -33.19 -21.54
C MET A 553 -4.50 -32.54 -20.41
N THR A 554 -4.04 -32.72 -19.18
CA THR A 554 -4.59 -32.07 -17.99
C THR A 554 -3.83 -30.78 -17.69
N LEU A 555 -4.56 -29.68 -17.54
CA LEU A 555 -4.09 -28.40 -17.05
C LEU A 555 -4.55 -28.22 -15.60
N HIS A 556 -3.60 -28.22 -14.68
CA HIS A 556 -3.90 -28.14 -13.25
C HIS A 556 -4.49 -26.78 -12.86
N LYS A 557 -5.54 -26.80 -12.03
CA LYS A 557 -6.22 -25.59 -11.54
C LYS A 557 -5.30 -24.64 -10.80
N SER A 558 -4.28 -25.16 -10.11
CA SER A 558 -3.28 -24.36 -9.38
C SER A 558 -2.47 -23.45 -10.33
N LEU A 559 -2.24 -23.90 -11.56
CA LEU A 559 -1.54 -23.14 -12.60
C LEU A 559 -2.47 -22.13 -13.28
N LEU A 560 -3.74 -22.50 -13.48
CA LEU A 560 -4.75 -21.65 -14.12
C LEU A 560 -5.23 -20.51 -13.20
N ARG A 561 -5.33 -20.78 -11.89
CA ARG A 561 -5.76 -19.80 -10.87
C ARG A 561 -4.60 -19.17 -10.11
N GLN A 562 -3.41 -19.01 -10.68
CA GLN A 562 -2.29 -18.39 -9.95
C GLN A 562 -2.65 -17.04 -9.33
N PHE A 563 -3.49 -16.26 -10.00
CA PHE A 563 -4.03 -15.01 -9.47
C PHE A 563 -5.21 -15.21 -8.50
N PHE A 564 -6.00 -16.28 -8.63
CA PHE A 564 -7.23 -16.50 -7.87
C PHE A 564 -7.11 -17.46 -6.67
N SER A 565 -5.99 -18.16 -6.53
CA SER A 565 -5.74 -19.10 -5.43
C SER A 565 -5.52 -18.37 -4.09
N GLN A 566 -6.28 -18.73 -3.07
CA GLN A 566 -6.04 -18.28 -1.70
C GLN A 566 -4.75 -18.97 -1.22
N ARG A 567 -3.70 -18.22 -0.90
CA ARG A 567 -2.54 -18.78 -0.21
C ARG A 567 -2.85 -18.76 1.29
N ASN A 568 -3.68 -19.70 1.74
CA ASN A 568 -3.87 -20.03 3.15
C ASN A 568 -2.97 -21.22 3.56
N ASP A 569 -1.75 -21.30 3.03
CA ASP A 569 -0.76 -22.33 3.43
C ASP A 569 0.32 -21.72 4.32
N SER A 570 -0.11 -21.14 5.44
CA SER A 570 0.77 -20.79 6.55
C SER A 570 0.21 -21.35 7.87
N GLN A 571 -0.31 -22.59 7.86
CA GLN A 571 -0.55 -23.33 9.09
C GLN A 571 -0.70 -24.85 8.90
N ALA A 572 0.18 -25.51 8.13
CA ALA A 572 0.21 -26.98 8.09
C ALA A 572 1.58 -27.55 7.72
N ASP A 573 2.69 -27.11 8.33
CA ASP A 573 3.89 -27.95 8.47
C ASP A 573 4.92 -27.32 9.42
N SER A 574 4.64 -27.36 10.72
CA SER A 574 5.64 -27.07 11.76
C SER A 574 5.31 -27.80 13.05
N GLN A 575 5.08 -29.12 12.96
CA GLN A 575 5.26 -30.03 14.09
C GLN A 575 5.88 -31.35 13.62
N ARG A 576 7.16 -31.29 13.20
CA ARG A 576 8.05 -32.44 13.32
C ARG A 576 8.94 -32.24 14.52
N ALA A 577 8.51 -32.77 15.67
CA ALA A 577 9.35 -32.93 16.84
C ALA A 577 10.42 -34.02 16.57
N PRO A 578 11.65 -33.86 17.06
CA PRO A 578 12.73 -34.81 16.80
C PRO A 578 12.59 -36.04 17.70
N ALA A 579 12.85 -37.21 17.11
CA ALA A 579 12.86 -38.49 17.79
C ALA A 579 13.98 -38.60 18.84
N ARG A 580 13.68 -39.17 20.01
CA ARG A 580 14.60 -39.97 20.84
C ARG A 580 13.84 -41.01 21.69
N PRO A 581 14.53 -42.09 22.13
CA PRO A 581 13.98 -43.45 22.06
C PRO A 581 13.64 -44.07 23.43
N GLY A 582 12.77 -45.09 23.38
CA GLY A 582 12.70 -46.16 24.38
C GLY A 582 11.50 -46.10 25.34
N GLY A 583 10.71 -47.18 25.40
CA GLY A 583 9.77 -47.41 26.51
C GLY A 583 8.47 -48.15 26.15
N VAL A 584 8.57 -49.48 26.01
CA VAL A 584 7.63 -50.54 26.47
C VAL A 584 6.10 -50.29 26.53
N CYS A 585 5.41 -51.00 25.64
CA CYS A 585 4.14 -51.78 25.73
C CYS A 585 3.19 -51.69 26.96
N LEU A 586 1.87 -51.57 26.70
CA LEU A 586 0.73 -52.44 27.13
C LEU A 586 -0.61 -51.71 26.85
N GLN A 587 -1.43 -52.17 25.89
CA GLN A 587 -2.62 -53.04 26.03
C GLN A 587 -3.91 -52.40 26.57
N ASP A 588 -4.94 -52.53 25.72
CA ASP A 588 -6.34 -52.88 26.00
C ASP A 588 -7.46 -51.85 26.33
N ALA A 589 -8.43 -51.87 25.39
CA ALA A 589 -9.86 -52.15 25.54
C ALA A 589 -10.85 -51.03 26.00
N LEU A 590 -11.74 -50.70 25.05
CA LEU A 590 -13.21 -50.75 25.08
C LEU A 590 -13.94 -50.55 26.43
N VAL A 591 -14.99 -49.72 26.46
CA VAL A 591 -16.41 -50.14 26.56
C VAL A 591 -17.39 -48.94 26.65
N LEU A 592 -18.47 -49.15 25.90
CA LEU A 592 -19.81 -48.56 25.77
C LEU A 592 -20.61 -48.06 27.01
N SER A 593 -21.65 -47.29 26.63
CA SER A 593 -23.02 -47.15 27.20
C SER A 593 -23.21 -46.09 28.30
N THR A 594 -24.31 -45.30 28.38
CA THR A 594 -25.75 -45.58 28.19
C THR A 594 -26.58 -44.28 28.01
N ASP A 595 -27.67 -44.38 27.24
CA ASP A 595 -28.88 -43.52 27.15
C ASP A 595 -29.86 -43.84 28.34
N PRO A 596 -31.18 -43.45 28.43
CA PRO A 596 -32.02 -42.41 27.77
C PRO A 596 -33.09 -41.74 28.71
N LYS A 597 -34.05 -40.99 28.11
CA LYS A 597 -35.49 -40.69 28.46
C LYS A 597 -35.81 -39.18 28.59
N GLY A 598 -36.91 -38.60 28.09
CA GLY A 598 -38.07 -39.07 27.32
C GLY A 598 -39.18 -37.99 27.24
N GLN A 599 -39.99 -38.05 26.16
CA GLN A 599 -41.43 -37.72 25.99
C GLN A 599 -41.97 -36.27 26.14
N GLY A 600 -42.74 -35.83 25.11
CA GLY A 600 -43.62 -34.62 25.07
C GLY A 600 -44.98 -34.83 25.78
N PRO A 601 -46.16 -34.25 25.37
CA PRO A 601 -46.47 -33.44 24.17
C PRO A 601 -47.60 -32.32 24.30
N LEU A 602 -47.95 -31.68 23.16
CA LEU A 602 -49.29 -31.27 22.63
C LEU A 602 -50.26 -30.21 23.29
N SER A 603 -50.49 -29.11 22.54
CA SER A 603 -51.77 -28.66 21.91
C SER A 603 -52.85 -27.76 22.57
N THR A 604 -53.52 -26.97 21.69
CA THR A 604 -54.86 -26.28 21.72
C THR A 604 -54.96 -24.94 22.46
N GLY A 605 -55.69 -23.89 22.04
CA GLY A 605 -56.55 -23.59 20.88
C GLY A 605 -57.41 -22.31 21.12
N SER A 606 -57.94 -21.71 20.04
CA SER A 606 -59.19 -20.90 19.93
C SER A 606 -59.29 -19.45 20.48
N GLY A 607 -59.85 -18.53 19.67
CA GLY A 607 -60.59 -17.34 20.16
C GLY A 607 -60.77 -16.17 19.15
N HIS A 608 -61.94 -16.08 18.52
CA HIS A 608 -62.41 -15.01 17.60
C HIS A 608 -62.68 -13.64 18.26
N SER A 609 -62.55 -12.53 17.50
CA SER A 609 -63.59 -11.49 17.20
C SER A 609 -63.02 -10.08 16.92
N LEU A 610 -63.49 -9.44 15.83
CA LEU A 610 -63.43 -8.00 15.48
C LEU A 610 -64.73 -7.28 15.99
N PRO A 611 -64.96 -5.94 15.90
CA PRO A 611 -64.18 -4.86 15.25
C PRO A 611 -64.04 -3.52 16.04
N SER A 612 -63.29 -2.58 15.43
CA SER A 612 -63.53 -1.12 15.31
C SER A 612 -62.50 -0.15 15.89
N SER A 613 -62.29 0.93 15.12
CA SER A 613 -61.58 2.21 15.37
C SER A 613 -60.06 2.29 15.08
N THR A 614 -59.75 2.94 13.95
CA THR A 614 -58.51 3.66 13.58
C THR A 614 -58.31 4.94 14.43
N PRO A 615 -57.17 5.68 14.34
CA PRO A 615 -55.86 5.38 13.72
C PRO A 615 -54.66 5.73 14.66
N SER A 616 -53.49 5.11 14.48
CA SER A 616 -52.20 5.79 14.67
C SER A 616 -51.01 4.88 14.33
N ALA A 617 -50.00 5.55 13.77
CA ALA A 617 -48.62 5.16 13.49
C ALA A 617 -48.09 3.87 14.13
N PHE A 618 -47.58 2.96 13.29
CA PHE A 618 -46.50 2.04 13.64
C PHE A 618 -45.64 1.76 12.40
N SER A 619 -44.34 2.05 12.50
CA SER A 619 -43.31 1.25 11.85
C SER A 619 -42.46 0.68 12.97
N SER A 620 -42.68 -0.60 13.27
CA SER A 620 -41.75 -1.45 14.00
C SER A 620 -41.22 -2.45 12.99
N GLU A 621 -39.91 -2.62 13.01
CA GLU A 621 -39.11 -3.60 12.26
C GLU A 621 -39.61 -5.04 12.49
N PRO A 622 -39.12 -6.01 11.72
CA PRO A 622 -37.97 -6.74 12.27
C PRO A 622 -36.92 -7.19 11.26
N GLU A 623 -35.76 -7.50 11.85
CA GLU A 623 -34.76 -8.51 11.45
C GLU A 623 -33.69 -8.10 10.43
N GLU A 624 -32.68 -7.45 10.99
CA GLU A 624 -31.27 -7.50 10.59
C GLU A 624 -30.78 -8.95 10.45
N ASN A 625 -30.19 -9.28 9.30
CA ASN A 625 -29.21 -10.35 9.19
C ASN A 625 -27.84 -9.68 9.08
N ASP A 626 -27.02 -9.91 10.11
CA ASP A 626 -25.62 -9.53 10.19
C ASP A 626 -24.78 -10.26 9.13
N GLU A 627 -24.03 -9.50 8.31
CA GLU A 627 -22.77 -9.97 7.73
C GLU A 627 -21.62 -9.22 8.40
N SER A 628 -21.01 -9.90 9.35
CA SER A 628 -19.72 -9.54 9.94
C SER A 628 -18.71 -10.61 9.58
N ASP A 629 -17.87 -10.34 8.58
CA ASP A 629 -16.59 -11.02 8.47
C ASP A 629 -15.66 -10.21 7.55
N LEU A 630 -14.84 -9.34 8.15
CA LEU A 630 -13.56 -8.83 7.62
C LEU A 630 -12.95 -7.92 8.70
N GLY A 631 -12.52 -8.51 9.81
CA GLY A 631 -11.81 -7.78 10.84
C GLY A 631 -11.15 -8.70 11.84
N GLU A 632 -9.89 -9.05 11.62
CA GLU A 632 -8.87 -9.10 12.66
C GLU A 632 -7.50 -9.45 12.07
N LEU A 633 -6.51 -8.56 12.25
CA LEU A 633 -5.21 -8.85 12.88
C LEU A 633 -4.37 -7.57 12.92
N CYS A 634 -3.76 -7.35 14.09
CA CYS A 634 -2.73 -6.35 14.46
C CYS A 634 -3.17 -5.00 15.04
N LEU A 635 -3.72 -5.01 16.26
CA LEU A 635 -3.41 -3.99 17.28
C LEU A 635 -3.27 -4.66 18.65
N ALA A 636 -2.05 -4.63 19.22
CA ALA A 636 -1.81 -4.94 20.63
C ALA A 636 -1.85 -3.63 21.45
N PRO A 637 -2.58 -3.56 22.58
CA PRO A 637 -2.65 -2.36 23.40
C PRO A 637 -1.60 -2.38 24.53
N LEU A 638 -0.93 -1.25 24.75
CA LEU A 638 -0.25 -0.96 26.02
C LEU A 638 -1.25 -0.32 26.98
N ARG A 639 -1.39 -0.96 28.15
CA ARG A 639 -2.24 -0.60 29.29
C ARG A 639 -1.84 0.74 29.94
N ALA A 640 -2.84 1.50 30.39
CA ALA A 640 -2.97 1.98 31.78
C ALA A 640 -4.41 2.52 32.01
N GLY A 641 -5.10 2.05 33.05
CA GLY A 641 -6.30 2.68 33.63
C GLY A 641 -5.96 3.40 34.96
N PRO A 642 -6.92 3.64 35.87
CA PRO A 642 -8.24 4.28 35.69
C PRO A 642 -8.50 5.42 36.73
N GLU A 643 -9.76 5.91 36.77
CA GLU A 643 -10.47 6.68 37.83
C GLU A 643 -10.30 8.22 37.85
N GLN A 644 -11.37 9.00 37.58
CA GLN A 644 -12.48 9.45 38.48
C GLN A 644 -11.96 10.43 39.56
N ASP A 645 -12.52 11.61 39.86
CA ASP A 645 -13.90 12.13 39.85
C ASP A 645 -13.92 13.67 39.66
N GLY A 646 -15.09 14.24 39.36
CA GLY A 646 -15.37 15.68 39.19
C GLY A 646 -15.39 16.52 40.48
N PRO A 647 -16.23 17.57 40.63
CA PRO A 647 -17.31 18.05 39.76
C PRO A 647 -16.92 19.18 38.78
#